data_AF-A0A1C5MEN6-F1
#
_entry.id   AF-A0A1C5MEN6-F1
#
_cell.length_a   1.000
_cell.length_b   1.000
_cell.length_c   1.000
_cell.angle_alpha   90.00
_cell.angle_beta   90.00
_cell.angle_gamma   90.00
#
_symmetry.space_group_name_H-M   'P 1'
#
loop_
_entity.id
_entity.type
_entity.pdbx_description
1 polymer ?
#
loop_
_entity_poly.entity_id
_entity_poly.type
_entity_poly.pdbx_seq_one_letter_code
_entity_poly.pdbx_strand_id
1 'polypeptide(L)'
;MQMTLPAGSSLSKSISVSLEAEKILKEKFPEIKHVVTKIGTAEVPTDPMAVEDADIMIVMKPFSEWTSAKSRDEMVEKMKASLESIEDVEFNFSQPIQLRFNELMTGAKADIAIKLYGEDMEELYSKTKEAARYVEQIPGASDVLVEQAMGLPQLLVNYDRAKIARYGIDIEELNTIIRTAYAGETAGVVFENERRFDLVVRLDNEKVKDLNINRLFVRTAEGVRIPLSEVAEISFQNGPLQINRDATKRRVVIGVNVRNADIKQVVSKIQESLDKNIKLKPGYYFEYGGQFENLQNAINTLTVAIPIALMLILLLLFFAFRSVIYSLVVFSTVPLSLIGGIVALWLRGLPFSISAGVGFIALFGVAVLNGILMINHFNDLRKKNEYTMCTGSIIRHGCPHLLRPVFLTGLVASLGFVPMAIATSAGAEVQRPLATVVIGGLIVSTVLTLIIIPVFYKLVNNISHSIMRKKNCRKMSGTARTIAMTAIILSFAVGANAQSSEAKRVSMEEAIEIALQNHPRLKVATAEIEKSRATRGEIWDGGSTSFSYAWGQLNGEFNKDNEMSIEQSLGSFLTPFYKNSLVKSQVSTGEYYRNMVKKEIIAEVKRAWTYYQYANSIYSLYKHQDEIAQSGDLRYSQGDIDLTEKNMISAMAANMRIMLLHWQEEVSLAKKRLTWVCYSDIQILPSDDSLAIFQSSDTDLLPSADHLNYFLGKVDEQKKLLQIERSKFFPEFSFGYTRQKIAPLKNLNSWMVGVSFPILFFPQKSRSKQAKISLRIAEWEADNNRTMLNNKVEELKGRLRQQKESLQYFTEAALNEAESLQNSAVSRYGANEIDITEFVQSINSARDIKKSYIETVYNYNVSVLELELYTDK
;
A
#
# COMPACT_ATOMS: atom_id res chain seq x y z
N MET A 1 28.15 8.12 9.90
CA MET A 1 28.16 8.14 11.38
C MET A 1 27.27 9.30 11.79
N GLN A 2 26.43 9.11 12.80
CA GLN A 2 25.60 10.16 13.37
C GLN A 2 26.15 10.53 14.74
N MET A 3 26.13 11.81 15.04
CA MET A 3 26.55 12.38 16.31
C MET A 3 25.35 13.13 16.88
N THR A 4 24.98 12.81 18.11
CA THR A 4 23.90 13.49 18.83
C THR A 4 24.45 14.04 20.13
N LEU A 5 24.25 15.33 20.34
CA LEU A 5 24.57 16.06 21.57
C LEU A 5 23.32 16.24 22.44
N PRO A 6 23.49 16.52 23.75
CA PRO A 6 22.38 16.88 24.61
C PRO A 6 21.54 18.03 24.03
N ALA A 7 20.22 17.93 24.20
CA ALA A 7 19.24 18.92 23.76
C ALA A 7 19.62 20.34 24.19
N GLY A 8 19.52 21.29 23.25
CA GLY A 8 19.87 22.69 23.52
C GLY A 8 21.36 23.01 23.51
N SER A 9 22.20 22.07 23.07
CA SER A 9 23.60 22.36 22.76
C SER A 9 23.71 23.44 21.67
N SER A 10 24.66 24.37 21.83
CA SER A 10 24.85 25.45 20.86
C SER A 10 25.54 24.97 19.59
N LEU A 11 25.29 25.64 18.46
CA LEU A 11 25.98 25.36 17.19
C LEU A 11 27.51 25.41 17.34
N SER A 12 28.02 26.35 18.13
CA SER A 12 29.46 26.47 18.40
C SER A 12 30.01 25.23 19.11
N LYS A 13 29.25 24.66 20.07
CA LYS A 13 29.62 23.40 20.73
C LYS A 13 29.58 22.25 19.73
N SER A 14 28.52 22.13 18.92
CA SER A 14 28.41 21.11 17.87
C SER A 14 29.60 21.14 16.90
N ILE A 15 30.03 22.32 16.46
CA ILE A 15 31.19 22.50 15.59
C ILE A 15 32.47 22.03 16.30
N SER A 16 32.71 22.47 17.55
CA SER A 16 33.93 22.13 18.28
C SER A 16 34.10 20.62 18.49
N VAL A 17 33.01 19.94 18.85
CA VAL A 17 33.00 18.50 19.12
C VAL A 17 33.09 17.69 17.83
N SER A 18 32.41 18.13 16.76
CA SER A 18 32.53 17.48 15.45
C SER A 18 33.97 17.53 14.94
N LEU A 19 34.64 18.69 15.04
CA LEU A 19 36.04 18.85 14.65
C LEU A 19 36.98 17.97 15.47
N GLU A 20 36.72 17.80 16.76
CA GLU A 20 37.48 16.90 17.62
C GLU A 20 37.32 15.43 17.18
N ALA A 21 36.09 14.98 16.91
CA ALA A 21 35.81 13.65 16.40
C ALA A 21 36.46 13.40 15.03
N GLU A 22 36.37 14.37 14.10
CA GLU A 22 37.03 14.32 12.80
C GLU A 22 38.54 14.15 12.92
N LYS A 23 39.16 14.90 13.84
CA LYS A 23 40.60 14.86 14.07
C LYS A 23 41.03 13.49 14.61
N ILE A 24 40.34 12.98 15.64
CA ILE A 24 40.64 11.66 16.23
C ILE A 24 40.55 10.55 15.19
N LEU A 25 39.48 10.56 14.38
CA LEU A 25 39.27 9.56 13.33
C LEU A 25 40.39 9.61 12.29
N LYS A 26 40.74 10.80 11.81
CA LYS A 26 41.75 10.98 10.77
C LYS A 26 43.18 10.67 11.26
N GLU A 27 43.48 10.91 12.53
CA GLU A 27 44.78 10.61 13.13
C GLU A 27 44.97 9.11 13.40
N LYS A 28 43.92 8.42 13.88
CA LYS A 28 44.01 6.99 14.26
C LYS A 28 43.85 6.04 13.08
N PHE A 29 43.13 6.43 12.01
CA PHE A 29 42.79 5.53 10.89
C PHE A 29 43.33 6.04 9.55
N PRO A 30 44.47 5.50 9.05
CA PRO A 30 45.03 5.88 7.76
C PRO A 30 44.15 5.47 6.56
N GLU A 31 43.13 4.65 6.79
CA GLU A 31 42.14 4.22 5.79
C GLU A 31 41.14 5.31 5.41
N ILE A 32 40.99 6.34 6.23
CA ILE A 32 40.05 7.44 5.99
C ILE A 32 40.67 8.44 5.01
N LYS A 33 39.96 8.71 3.90
CA LYS A 33 40.36 9.70 2.90
C LYS A 33 39.85 11.11 3.28
N HIS A 34 38.55 11.19 3.58
CA HIS A 34 37.89 12.44 3.97
C HIS A 34 36.87 12.17 5.06
N VAL A 35 36.69 13.14 5.95
CA VAL A 35 35.57 13.21 6.88
C VAL A 35 34.86 14.53 6.61
N VAL A 36 33.53 14.47 6.45
CA VAL A 36 32.70 15.65 6.19
C VAL A 36 31.53 15.63 7.15
N THR A 37 31.47 16.61 8.04
CA THR A 37 30.36 16.79 8.99
C THR A 37 29.33 17.75 8.42
N LYS A 38 28.06 17.32 8.39
CA LYS A 38 26.88 18.15 8.17
C LYS A 38 26.17 18.32 9.51
N ILE A 39 26.14 19.55 10.04
CA ILE A 39 25.45 19.88 11.30
C ILE A 39 24.11 20.55 10.95
N GLY A 40 23.02 20.09 11.56
CA GLY A 40 21.70 20.66 11.34
C GLY A 40 21.15 20.53 9.91
N THR A 41 20.18 21.39 9.61
CA THR A 41 19.40 21.35 8.37
C THR A 41 20.10 22.13 7.25
N ALA A 42 20.10 21.59 6.03
CA ALA A 42 20.57 22.30 4.84
C ALA A 42 19.52 23.33 4.35
N GLU A 43 19.92 24.31 3.55
CA GLU A 43 18.97 25.29 2.95
C GLU A 43 17.86 24.61 2.14
N VAL A 44 18.14 23.45 1.56
CA VAL A 44 17.12 22.60 0.94
C VAL A 44 16.47 21.75 2.03
N PRO A 45 15.15 21.90 2.29
CA PRO A 45 14.44 21.28 3.42
C PRO A 45 14.14 19.81 3.16
N THR A 46 15.16 19.01 2.89
CA THR A 46 15.07 17.56 2.70
C THR A 46 15.20 16.78 4.01
N ASP A 47 15.70 17.42 5.06
CA ASP A 47 16.08 16.76 6.31
C ASP A 47 16.01 17.72 7.50
N PRO A 48 15.02 17.57 8.41
CA PRO A 48 14.82 18.47 9.54
C PRO A 48 15.73 18.09 10.73
N MET A 49 17.04 18.22 10.58
CA MET A 49 18.00 17.98 11.66
C MET A 49 18.14 19.21 12.58
N ALA A 50 18.15 18.94 13.89
CA ALA A 50 18.43 19.94 14.91
C ALA A 50 19.92 20.31 14.95
N VAL A 51 20.26 21.39 15.67
CA VAL A 51 21.63 21.95 15.70
C VAL A 51 22.59 21.08 16.52
N GLU A 52 22.05 20.33 17.48
CA GLU A 52 22.72 19.33 18.30
C GLU A 52 22.97 18.00 17.56
N ASP A 53 22.36 17.81 16.38
CA ASP A 53 22.55 16.62 15.56
C ASP A 53 23.50 16.89 14.38
N ALA A 54 24.38 15.93 14.11
CA ALA A 54 25.27 15.97 12.95
C ALA A 54 25.41 14.62 12.25
N ASP A 55 25.41 14.67 10.92
CA ASP A 55 25.74 13.54 10.05
C ASP A 55 27.21 13.67 9.62
N ILE A 56 28.05 12.77 10.11
CA ILE A 56 29.48 12.67 9.80
C ILE A 56 29.70 11.61 8.72
N MET A 57 30.01 12.06 7.51
CA MET A 57 30.30 11.22 6.35
C MET A 57 31.78 10.86 6.31
N ILE A 58 32.08 9.58 6.45
CA ILE A 58 33.45 9.04 6.44
C ILE A 58 33.70 8.38 5.08
N VAL A 59 34.54 9.00 4.26
CA VAL A 59 34.96 8.46 2.96
C VAL A 59 36.23 7.65 3.15
N MET A 60 36.16 6.37 2.83
CA MET A 60 37.24 5.41 3.06
C MET A 60 37.97 5.02 1.77
N LYS A 61 39.20 4.55 1.91
CA LYS A 61 39.96 3.89 0.85
C LYS A 61 39.34 2.53 0.47
N PRO A 62 39.65 1.98 -0.71
CA PRO A 62 39.24 0.63 -1.09
C PRO A 62 39.68 -0.44 -0.06
N PHE A 63 38.88 -1.49 0.14
CA PHE A 63 39.13 -2.55 1.14
C PHE A 63 40.52 -3.21 1.04
N SER A 64 41.09 -3.28 -0.16
CA SER A 64 42.43 -3.85 -0.40
C SER A 64 43.56 -3.05 0.25
N GLU A 65 43.33 -1.77 0.55
CA GLU A 65 44.31 -0.86 1.15
C GLU A 65 44.16 -0.74 2.68
N TRP A 66 43.25 -1.50 3.28
CA TRP A 66 42.99 -1.42 4.72
C TRP A 66 44.07 -2.14 5.52
N THR A 67 44.56 -1.49 6.58
CA THR A 67 45.63 -2.01 7.45
C THR A 67 45.15 -2.30 8.86
N SER A 68 44.21 -1.51 9.35
CA SER A 68 43.77 -1.47 10.75
C SER A 68 42.66 -2.48 11.06
N ALA A 69 41.90 -2.96 10.08
CA ALA A 69 40.86 -3.97 10.29
C ALA A 69 40.68 -4.86 9.06
N LYS A 70 40.21 -6.09 9.28
CA LYS A 70 39.96 -7.07 8.21
C LYS A 70 38.53 -7.03 7.69
N SER A 71 37.61 -6.48 8.46
CA SER A 71 36.21 -6.31 8.08
C SER A 71 35.72 -4.90 8.40
N ARG A 72 34.61 -4.51 7.75
CA ARG A 72 33.93 -3.24 8.05
C ARG A 72 33.45 -3.19 9.50
N ASP A 73 32.90 -4.28 10.01
CA ASP A 73 32.33 -4.32 11.36
C ASP A 73 33.42 -4.15 12.43
N GLU A 74 34.58 -4.81 12.24
CA GLU A 74 35.75 -4.63 13.10
C GLU A 74 36.28 -3.18 13.04
N MET A 75 36.24 -2.55 11.86
CA MET A 75 36.64 -1.16 11.73
C MET A 75 35.70 -0.20 12.47
N VAL A 76 34.39 -0.44 12.39
CA VAL A 76 33.38 0.33 13.12
C VAL A 76 33.57 0.19 14.63
N GLU A 77 33.84 -1.01 15.14
CA GLU A 77 34.12 -1.22 16.57
C GLU A 77 35.36 -0.45 17.03
N LYS A 78 36.44 -0.46 16.23
CA LYS A 78 37.66 0.31 16.53
C LYS A 78 37.40 1.82 16.50
N MET A 79 36.62 2.31 15.52
CA MET A 79 36.22 3.71 15.45
C MET A 79 35.38 4.12 16.66
N LYS A 80 34.41 3.28 17.06
CA LYS A 80 33.58 3.52 18.25
C LYS A 80 34.42 3.61 19.52
N ALA A 81 35.28 2.62 19.77
CA ALA A 81 36.20 2.63 20.91
C ALA A 81 37.15 3.85 20.90
N SER A 82 37.49 4.37 19.71
CA SER A 82 38.36 5.54 19.60
C SER A 82 37.67 6.86 19.97
N LEU A 83 36.34 6.91 19.87
CA LEU A 83 35.50 8.09 20.11
C LEU A 83 34.88 8.10 21.52
N GLU A 84 34.96 7.01 22.26
CA GLU A 84 34.52 6.92 23.67
C GLU A 84 35.21 7.92 24.61
N SER A 85 36.33 8.52 24.17
CA SER A 85 37.02 9.57 24.93
C SER A 85 36.30 10.92 24.94
N ILE A 86 35.32 11.13 24.04
CA ILE A 86 34.57 12.38 23.95
C ILE A 86 33.35 12.27 24.86
N GLU A 87 33.34 13.04 25.94
CA GLU A 87 32.24 13.07 26.91
C GLU A 87 31.00 13.79 26.34
N ASP A 88 29.82 13.44 26.87
CA ASP A 88 28.51 14.04 26.52
C ASP A 88 28.12 13.96 25.04
N VAL A 89 28.51 12.88 24.34
CA VAL A 89 28.16 12.66 22.92
C VAL A 89 27.78 11.21 22.67
N GLU A 90 26.72 11.00 21.90
CA GLU A 90 26.35 9.68 21.40
C GLU A 90 26.73 9.55 19.92
N PHE A 91 27.51 8.51 19.59
CA PHE A 91 27.91 8.19 18.21
C PHE A 91 27.23 6.92 17.72
N ASN A 92 26.50 7.03 16.60
CA ASN A 92 25.86 5.89 15.94
C ASN A 92 26.45 5.65 14.55
N PHE A 93 26.75 4.40 14.21
CA PHE A 93 27.37 4.03 12.94
C PHE A 93 26.36 3.35 12.02
N SER A 94 26.21 3.89 10.82
CA SER A 94 25.40 3.31 9.75
C SER A 94 25.93 3.70 8.37
N GLN A 95 25.37 3.10 7.33
CA GLN A 95 25.67 3.45 5.94
C GLN A 95 24.73 4.55 5.43
N PRO A 96 25.22 5.53 4.66
CA PRO A 96 24.39 6.66 4.20
C PRO A 96 23.12 6.22 3.46
N ILE A 97 23.23 5.26 2.54
CA ILE A 97 22.07 4.77 1.77
C ILE A 97 21.08 4.04 2.67
N GLN A 98 21.56 3.13 3.53
CA GLN A 98 20.71 2.38 4.48
C GLN A 98 19.98 3.32 5.45
N LEU A 99 20.69 4.30 5.99
CA LEU A 99 20.15 5.31 6.90
C LEU A 99 19.01 6.08 6.26
N ARG A 100 19.23 6.62 5.04
CA ARG A 100 18.21 7.40 4.33
C ARG A 100 17.01 6.55 3.93
N PHE A 101 17.20 5.29 3.57
CA PHE A 101 16.10 4.36 3.34
C PHE A 101 15.31 4.07 4.62
N ASN A 102 15.98 3.79 5.75
CA ASN A 102 15.32 3.54 7.03
C ASN A 102 14.49 4.76 7.46
N GLU A 103 15.07 5.96 7.34
CA GLU A 103 14.43 7.23 7.66
C GLU A 103 13.21 7.49 6.76
N LEU A 104 13.35 7.33 5.45
CA LEU A 104 12.24 7.53 4.49
C LEU A 104 11.10 6.53 4.69
N MET A 105 11.43 5.28 5.02
CA MET A 105 10.42 4.22 5.14
C MET A 105 9.70 4.25 6.47
N THR A 106 10.39 4.56 7.57
CA THR A 106 9.86 4.32 8.91
C THR A 106 9.89 5.53 9.83
N GLY A 107 10.51 6.63 9.37
CA GLY A 107 10.71 7.85 10.15
C GLY A 107 11.77 7.71 11.24
N ALA A 108 12.55 6.63 11.23
CA ALA A 108 13.58 6.32 12.22
C ALA A 108 14.92 5.98 11.54
N LYS A 109 16.02 6.37 12.19
CA LYS A 109 17.38 6.24 11.67
C LYS A 109 18.08 4.92 12.04
N ALA A 110 17.37 3.98 12.66
CA ALA A 110 17.88 2.71 13.17
C ALA A 110 17.22 1.49 12.51
N ASP A 111 17.79 0.30 12.69
CA ASP A 111 17.26 -0.94 12.09
C ASP A 111 15.92 -1.37 12.69
N ILE A 112 15.74 -1.22 14.01
CA ILE A 112 14.45 -1.39 14.71
C ILE A 112 14.04 -0.05 15.29
N ALA A 113 12.77 0.31 15.13
CA ALA A 113 12.19 1.52 15.71
C ALA A 113 11.07 1.14 16.67
N ILE A 114 11.29 1.28 17.98
CA ILE A 114 10.25 1.06 18.99
C ILE A 114 9.55 2.41 19.21
N LYS A 115 8.33 2.54 18.70
CA LYS A 115 7.50 3.75 18.80
C LYS A 115 6.62 3.66 20.03
N LEU A 116 6.75 4.59 20.97
CA LEU A 116 5.79 4.77 22.06
C LEU A 116 4.84 5.91 21.73
N TYR A 117 3.54 5.64 21.68
CA TYR A 117 2.49 6.63 21.45
C TYR A 117 1.81 7.07 22.74
N GLY A 118 1.32 8.31 22.76
CA GLY A 118 0.65 8.91 23.92
C GLY A 118 0.38 10.41 23.72
N GLU A 119 -0.28 11.06 24.67
CA GLU A 119 -0.64 12.49 24.57
C GLU A 119 0.37 13.41 25.28
N ASP A 120 0.85 13.01 26.46
CA ASP A 120 1.81 13.78 27.26
C ASP A 120 3.27 13.47 26.88
N MET A 121 4.00 14.50 26.42
CA MET A 121 5.39 14.38 25.98
C MET A 121 6.37 14.09 27.13
N GLU A 122 6.10 14.58 28.33
CA GLU A 122 6.97 14.36 29.49
C GLU A 122 6.87 12.90 29.94
N GLU A 123 5.64 12.37 30.01
CA GLU A 123 5.41 10.96 30.29
C GLU A 123 5.98 10.05 29.19
N LEU A 124 5.76 10.40 27.92
CA LEU A 124 6.35 9.67 26.79
C LEU A 124 7.87 9.57 26.93
N TYR A 125 8.54 10.71 27.10
CA TYR A 125 10.00 10.74 27.17
C TYR A 125 10.54 9.98 28.40
N SER A 126 9.90 10.13 29.57
CA SER A 126 10.27 9.39 30.78
C SER A 126 10.13 7.88 30.60
N LYS A 127 9.01 7.42 30.03
CA LYS A 127 8.74 5.98 29.81
C LYS A 127 9.64 5.39 28.73
N THR A 128 9.95 6.17 27.70
CA THR A 128 10.90 5.77 26.66
C THR A 128 12.32 5.61 27.22
N LYS A 129 12.79 6.52 28.10
CA LYS A 129 14.08 6.36 28.80
C LYS A 129 14.11 5.15 29.73
N GLU A 130 13.03 4.90 30.44
CA GLU A 130 12.89 3.69 31.26
C GLU A 130 12.95 2.42 30.38
N ALA A 131 12.25 2.43 29.25
CA ALA A 131 12.24 1.33 28.29
C ALA A 131 13.61 1.05 27.68
N ALA A 132 14.36 2.10 27.31
CA ALA A 132 15.68 1.95 26.72
C ALA A 132 16.65 1.16 27.62
N ARG A 133 16.61 1.38 28.96
CA ARG A 133 17.44 0.64 29.92
C ARG A 133 17.18 -0.87 29.90
N TYR A 134 15.93 -1.29 29.66
CA TYR A 134 15.60 -2.70 29.53
C TYR A 134 15.98 -3.26 28.16
N VAL A 135 15.88 -2.43 27.11
CA VAL A 135 16.26 -2.81 25.74
C VAL A 135 17.77 -3.00 25.63
N GLU A 136 18.58 -2.17 26.30
CA GLU A 136 20.05 -2.29 26.35
C GLU A 136 20.54 -3.62 26.94
N GLN A 137 19.77 -4.23 27.85
CA GLN A 137 20.13 -5.51 28.47
C GLN A 137 19.90 -6.72 27.56
N ILE A 138 19.25 -6.53 26.40
CA ILE A 138 18.88 -7.63 25.52
C ILE A 138 20.05 -8.02 24.63
N PRO A 139 20.48 -9.29 24.63
CA PRO A 139 21.55 -9.76 23.75
C PRO A 139 21.18 -9.54 22.27
N GLY A 140 22.03 -8.80 21.55
CA GLY A 140 21.85 -8.47 20.13
C GLY A 140 21.26 -7.09 19.86
N ALA A 141 20.72 -6.41 20.87
CA ALA A 141 20.42 -4.98 20.78
C ALA A 141 21.73 -4.19 20.97
N SER A 142 22.10 -3.41 19.98
CA SER A 142 23.30 -2.57 19.99
C SER A 142 22.90 -1.13 19.64
N ASP A 143 23.65 -0.16 20.15
CA ASP A 143 23.43 1.25 19.83
C ASP A 143 21.96 1.67 20.08
N VAL A 144 21.45 1.39 21.28
CA VAL A 144 20.09 1.78 21.71
C VAL A 144 20.11 3.29 21.93
N LEU A 145 19.33 4.02 21.13
CA LEU A 145 19.28 5.47 21.16
C LEU A 145 17.84 5.92 21.38
N VAL A 146 17.63 6.76 22.39
CA VAL A 146 16.33 7.39 22.61
C VAL A 146 16.28 8.69 21.83
N GLU A 147 15.25 8.83 20.99
CA GLU A 147 15.00 10.08 20.28
C GLU A 147 14.86 11.24 21.27
N GLN A 148 15.66 12.27 21.06
CA GLN A 148 15.68 13.43 21.92
C GLN A 148 14.49 14.33 21.59
N ALA A 149 13.42 14.18 22.37
CA ALA A 149 12.17 14.92 22.19
C ALA A 149 11.96 16.04 23.22
N MET A 150 12.65 15.98 24.36
CA MET A 150 12.52 16.90 25.49
C MET A 150 13.88 17.35 26.00
N GLY A 151 13.90 18.47 26.74
CA GLY A 151 15.09 18.98 27.41
C GLY A 151 15.70 20.23 26.78
N LEU A 152 14.98 20.89 25.86
CA LEU A 152 15.43 22.17 25.30
C LEU A 152 15.20 23.26 26.35
N PRO A 153 16.25 23.93 26.88
CA PRO A 153 16.07 25.06 27.78
C PRO A 153 15.46 26.23 27.02
N GLN A 154 14.27 26.65 27.44
CA GLN A 154 13.52 27.75 26.85
C GLN A 154 13.41 28.91 27.85
N LEU A 155 13.54 30.12 27.33
CA LEU A 155 13.18 31.35 28.02
C LEU A 155 11.69 31.61 27.78
N LEU A 156 10.87 31.37 28.82
CA LEU A 156 9.43 31.54 28.75
C LEU A 156 9.03 32.89 29.36
N VAL A 157 8.44 33.75 28.53
CA VAL A 157 7.96 35.08 28.94
C VAL A 157 6.47 35.01 29.29
N ASN A 158 6.16 35.05 30.57
CA ASN A 158 4.80 35.03 31.11
C ASN A 158 4.27 36.45 31.25
N TYR A 159 3.32 36.82 30.40
CA TYR A 159 2.71 38.15 30.41
C TYR A 159 1.65 38.32 31.49
N ASP A 160 1.78 39.36 32.31
CA ASP A 160 0.72 39.80 33.22
C ASP A 160 -0.23 40.74 32.46
N ARG A 161 -1.29 40.14 31.91
CA ARG A 161 -2.30 40.86 31.11
C ARG A 161 -2.95 42.01 31.87
N ALA A 162 -3.07 41.93 33.19
CA ALA A 162 -3.68 43.00 33.99
C ALA A 162 -2.77 44.24 34.05
N LYS A 163 -1.47 44.03 34.25
CA LYS A 163 -0.49 45.13 34.24
C LYS A 163 -0.29 45.71 32.85
N ILE A 164 -0.25 44.86 31.82
CA ILE A 164 -0.18 45.31 30.41
C ILE A 164 -1.36 46.21 30.07
N ALA A 165 -2.58 45.81 30.42
CA ALA A 165 -3.78 46.61 30.20
C ALA A 165 -3.74 47.95 30.96
N ARG A 166 -3.22 47.95 32.19
CA ARG A 166 -3.06 49.18 33.00
C ARG A 166 -2.12 50.20 32.36
N TYR A 167 -1.04 49.73 31.73
CA TYR A 167 -0.08 50.60 31.03
C TYR A 167 -0.44 50.85 29.56
N GLY A 168 -1.55 50.27 29.07
CA GLY A 168 -2.03 50.44 27.70
C GLY A 168 -1.04 49.93 26.64
N ILE A 169 -0.30 48.86 26.93
CA ILE A 169 0.68 48.27 26.00
C ILE A 169 0.02 47.13 25.21
N ASP A 170 0.39 46.96 23.94
CA ASP A 170 0.01 45.80 23.15
C ASP A 170 1.00 44.63 23.31
N ILE A 171 0.47 43.42 23.45
CA ILE A 171 1.26 42.19 23.58
C ILE A 171 2.00 41.88 22.27
N GLU A 172 1.41 42.21 21.13
CA GLU A 172 2.05 42.01 19.81
C GLU A 172 3.29 42.90 19.66
N GLU A 173 3.18 44.18 20.01
CA GLU A 173 4.31 45.12 20.04
C GLU A 173 5.41 44.62 20.98
N LEU A 174 5.03 44.15 22.16
CA LEU A 174 5.97 43.69 23.18
C LEU A 174 6.70 42.39 22.76
N ASN A 175 6.01 41.45 22.11
CA ASN A 175 6.64 40.28 21.47
C ASN A 175 7.62 40.69 20.36
N THR A 176 7.24 41.68 19.56
CA THR A 176 8.08 42.20 18.46
C THR A 176 9.35 42.85 19.01
N ILE A 177 9.23 43.64 20.09
CA ILE A 177 10.39 44.24 20.78
C ILE A 177 11.33 43.15 21.31
N ILE A 178 10.80 42.10 21.97
CA ILE A 178 11.62 41.01 22.51
C ILE A 178 12.31 40.23 21.38
N ARG A 179 11.59 39.90 20.31
CA ARG A 179 12.13 39.19 19.14
C ARG A 179 13.22 40.00 18.44
N THR A 180 12.95 41.28 18.17
CA THR A 180 13.91 42.22 17.58
C THR A 180 15.14 42.37 18.49
N ALA A 181 14.95 42.45 19.82
CA ALA A 181 16.04 42.58 20.77
C ALA A 181 16.99 41.37 20.79
N TYR A 182 16.46 40.14 20.72
CA TYR A 182 17.23 38.91 20.91
C TYR A 182 17.59 38.19 19.61
N ALA A 183 16.59 37.81 18.81
CA ALA A 183 16.77 37.04 17.58
C ALA A 183 17.13 37.95 16.38
N GLY A 184 16.73 39.22 16.46
CA GLY A 184 16.73 40.13 15.32
C GLY A 184 15.49 39.94 14.47
N GLU A 185 15.00 41.03 13.89
CA GLU A 185 13.83 41.03 13.03
C GLU A 185 14.16 41.65 11.68
N THR A 186 13.65 41.03 10.61
CA THR A 186 13.84 41.50 9.24
C THR A 186 13.07 42.80 9.04
N ALA A 187 13.78 43.92 8.90
CA ALA A 187 13.20 45.24 8.62
C ALA A 187 13.00 45.49 7.11
N GLY A 188 13.63 44.69 6.26
CA GLY A 188 13.52 44.78 4.81
C GLY A 188 14.46 43.81 4.10
N VAL A 189 14.56 43.96 2.79
CA VAL A 189 15.49 43.19 1.96
C VAL A 189 16.36 44.15 1.16
N VAL A 190 17.63 43.82 1.03
CA VAL A 190 18.60 44.51 0.18
C VAL A 190 18.86 43.63 -1.03
N PHE A 191 18.64 44.19 -2.22
CA PHE A 191 18.95 43.51 -3.47
C PHE A 191 20.29 44.00 -4.01
N GLU A 192 21.17 43.07 -4.32
CA GLU A 192 22.42 43.31 -5.05
C GLU A 192 22.40 42.50 -6.35
N ASN A 193 21.94 43.13 -7.44
CA ASN A 193 21.62 42.47 -8.69
C ASN A 193 20.58 41.35 -8.48
N GLU A 194 20.94 40.09 -8.74
CA GLU A 194 20.11 38.91 -8.53
C GLU A 194 20.17 38.36 -7.10
N ARG A 195 21.10 38.84 -6.26
CA ARG A 195 21.26 38.38 -4.87
C ARG A 195 20.31 39.14 -3.97
N ARG A 196 19.69 38.41 -3.04
CA ARG A 196 18.78 38.95 -2.03
C ARG A 196 19.38 38.72 -0.65
N PHE A 197 19.49 39.79 0.13
CA PHE A 197 19.93 39.75 1.53
C PHE A 197 18.85 40.32 2.45
N ASP A 198 18.64 39.71 3.61
CA ASP A 198 17.72 40.26 4.59
C ASP A 198 18.42 41.37 5.41
N LEU A 199 17.78 42.53 5.54
CA LEU A 199 18.20 43.61 6.43
C LEU A 199 17.59 43.36 7.81
N VAL A 200 18.42 43.01 8.79
CA VAL A 200 17.97 42.63 10.13
C VAL A 200 18.32 43.73 11.14
N VAL A 201 17.33 44.15 11.93
CA VAL A 201 17.53 45.01 13.10
C VAL A 201 17.62 44.14 14.34
N ARG A 202 18.69 44.30 15.12
CA ARG A 202 18.89 43.59 16.38
C ARG A 202 19.69 44.41 17.36
N LEU A 203 19.62 44.09 18.66
CA LEU A 203 20.54 44.67 19.64
C LEU A 203 21.96 44.18 19.42
N ASP A 204 22.91 45.01 19.83
CA ASP A 204 24.32 44.69 19.79
C ASP A 204 24.64 43.44 20.64
N ASN A 205 25.40 42.51 20.08
CA ASN A 205 25.62 41.18 20.64
C ASN A 205 26.33 41.22 22.00
N GLU A 206 27.22 42.19 22.20
CA GLU A 206 27.90 42.37 23.50
C GLU A 206 26.93 42.83 24.60
N LYS A 207 25.91 43.62 24.24
CA LYS A 207 24.86 44.04 25.18
C LYS A 207 23.87 42.93 25.47
N VAL A 208 23.66 42.00 24.53
CA VAL A 208 22.76 40.84 24.66
C VAL A 208 23.34 39.77 25.59
N LYS A 209 24.66 39.55 25.57
CA LYS A 209 25.35 38.53 26.40
C LYS A 209 25.08 38.66 27.91
N ASP A 210 25.00 39.90 28.39
CA ASP A 210 24.72 40.26 29.79
C ASP A 210 23.30 40.79 30.00
N LEU A 211 22.43 40.73 28.97
CA LEU A 211 21.10 41.32 29.02
C LEU A 211 20.19 40.50 29.93
N ASN A 212 20.03 40.97 31.16
CA ASN A 212 18.90 40.57 31.96
C ASN A 212 17.64 41.13 31.28
N ILE A 213 16.92 40.29 30.52
CA ILE A 213 15.75 40.66 29.72
C ILE A 213 14.72 41.43 30.56
N ASN A 214 14.68 41.18 31.88
CA ASN A 214 13.88 41.91 32.85
C ASN A 214 14.12 43.44 32.87
N ARG A 215 15.28 43.91 32.40
CA ARG A 215 15.69 45.32 32.35
C ARG A 215 15.49 45.96 30.97
N LEU A 216 14.94 45.23 30.00
CA LEU A 216 14.62 45.78 28.68
C LEU A 216 13.51 46.84 28.84
N PHE A 217 13.75 48.05 28.36
CA PHE A 217 12.75 49.12 28.46
C PHE A 217 11.75 49.04 27.30
N VAL A 218 10.47 48.96 27.65
CA VAL A 218 9.33 49.04 26.73
C VAL A 218 8.61 50.38 26.91
N ARG A 219 8.04 50.91 25.84
CA ARG A 219 7.28 52.17 25.86
C ARG A 219 5.81 51.88 26.13
N THR A 220 5.18 52.70 26.96
CA THR A 220 3.72 52.71 27.14
C THR A 220 3.04 53.53 26.05
N ALA A 221 1.71 53.42 25.91
CA ALA A 221 0.93 54.28 25.00
C ALA A 221 1.09 55.78 25.31
N GLU A 222 1.38 56.12 26.57
CA GLU A 222 1.65 57.49 27.02
C GLU A 222 3.12 57.93 26.79
N GLY A 223 3.96 57.07 26.22
CA GLY A 223 5.37 57.35 25.92
C GLY A 223 6.34 57.17 27.09
N VAL A 224 5.86 56.69 28.25
CA VAL A 224 6.71 56.40 29.42
C VAL A 224 7.49 55.11 29.17
N ARG A 225 8.75 55.06 29.63
CA ARG A 225 9.57 53.85 29.53
C ARG A 225 9.52 53.08 30.84
N ILE A 226 9.07 51.83 30.79
CA ILE A 226 9.05 50.92 31.93
C ILE A 226 9.90 49.68 31.63
N PRO A 227 10.54 49.06 32.63
CA PRO A 227 11.26 47.81 32.41
C PRO A 227 10.26 46.67 32.17
N LEU A 228 10.65 45.70 31.34
CA LEU A 228 9.82 44.55 30.97
C LEU A 228 9.36 43.72 32.18
N SER A 229 10.15 43.68 33.26
CA SER A 229 9.79 43.03 34.53
C SER A 229 8.53 43.58 35.19
N GLU A 230 8.10 44.79 34.87
CA GLU A 230 6.84 45.35 35.39
C GLU A 230 5.61 44.70 34.75
N VAL A 231 5.75 44.12 33.56
CA VAL A 231 4.61 43.60 32.77
C VAL A 231 4.74 42.13 32.38
N ALA A 232 5.92 41.53 32.57
CA ALA A 232 6.17 40.12 32.27
C ALA A 232 7.13 39.49 33.30
N GLU A 233 6.91 38.22 33.61
CA GLU A 233 7.83 37.38 34.36
C GLU A 233 8.57 36.45 33.39
N ILE A 234 9.88 36.32 33.56
CA ILE A 234 10.72 35.50 32.67
C ILE A 234 11.23 34.32 33.46
N SER A 235 10.90 33.12 33.00
CA SER A 235 11.29 31.86 33.64
C SER A 235 12.07 30.98 32.68
N PHE A 236 13.06 30.27 33.19
CA PHE A 236 13.76 29.22 32.44
C PHE A 236 13.05 27.89 32.68
N GLN A 237 12.57 27.26 31.60
CA GLN A 237 11.88 25.98 31.67
C GLN A 237 12.39 25.05 30.57
N ASN A 238 12.44 23.75 30.85
CA ASN A 238 12.76 22.76 29.84
C ASN A 238 11.51 22.45 29.03
N GLY A 239 11.54 22.75 27.74
CA GLY A 239 10.47 22.47 26.79
C GLY A 239 10.77 21.26 25.90
N PRO A 240 9.79 20.88 25.05
CA PRO A 240 10.02 19.93 23.98
C PRO A 240 10.99 20.52 22.94
N LEU A 241 11.95 19.72 22.50
CA LEU A 241 12.84 20.05 21.38
C LEU A 241 12.10 19.92 20.05
N GLN A 242 11.35 18.83 19.90
CA GLN A 242 10.58 18.50 18.71
C GLN A 242 9.35 17.68 19.09
N ILE A 243 8.27 17.78 18.29
CA ILE A 243 7.04 17.00 18.48
C ILE A 243 6.76 16.18 17.23
N ASN A 244 7.18 14.92 17.26
CA ASN A 244 7.01 13.99 16.16
C ASN A 244 5.66 13.28 16.24
N ARG A 245 5.01 13.13 15.08
CA ARG A 245 3.67 12.56 14.97
C ARG A 245 3.57 11.59 13.81
N ASP A 246 3.00 10.42 14.06
CA ASP A 246 2.60 9.48 13.01
C ASP A 246 1.07 9.42 13.01
N ALA A 247 0.43 9.63 11.85
CA ALA A 247 -1.03 9.69 11.72
C ALA A 247 -1.71 10.60 12.77
N THR A 248 -1.12 11.77 13.04
CA THR A 248 -1.59 12.79 14.02
C THR A 248 -1.37 12.42 15.50
N LYS A 249 -0.85 11.23 15.82
CA LYS A 249 -0.57 10.82 17.20
C LYS A 249 0.87 11.16 17.57
N ARG A 250 1.08 11.77 18.75
CA ARG A 250 2.44 12.06 19.24
C ARG A 250 3.16 10.77 19.58
N ARG A 251 4.46 10.73 19.29
CA ARG A 251 5.30 9.57 19.55
C ARG A 251 6.72 9.95 19.89
N VAL A 252 7.40 9.05 20.60
CA VAL A 252 8.86 9.09 20.80
C VAL A 252 9.41 7.72 20.39
N VAL A 253 10.51 7.73 19.63
CA VAL A 253 11.14 6.50 19.11
C VAL A 253 12.35 6.10 19.95
N ILE A 254 12.48 4.80 20.20
CA ILE A 254 13.75 4.16 20.58
C ILE A 254 14.30 3.51 19.32
N GLY A 255 15.43 4.02 18.83
CA GLY A 255 16.19 3.39 17.77
C GLY A 255 17.06 2.28 18.36
N VAL A 256 17.04 1.10 17.73
CA VAL A 256 17.89 -0.03 18.12
C VAL A 256 18.53 -0.61 16.87
N ASN A 257 19.86 -0.68 16.84
CA ASN A 257 20.57 -1.38 15.78
C ASN A 257 20.81 -2.84 16.20
N VAL A 258 20.74 -3.75 15.24
CA VAL A 258 20.94 -5.18 15.52
C VAL A 258 22.29 -5.61 15.02
N ARG A 259 23.13 -6.16 15.91
CA ARG A 259 24.44 -6.70 15.54
C ARG A 259 24.55 -8.16 15.95
N ASN A 260 25.07 -8.99 15.05
CA ASN A 260 25.31 -10.42 15.29
C ASN A 260 24.11 -11.22 15.80
N ALA A 261 22.88 -10.77 15.50
CA ALA A 261 21.65 -11.40 15.94
C ALA A 261 20.56 -11.31 14.86
N ASP A 262 19.55 -12.17 14.96
CA ASP A 262 18.39 -12.15 14.08
C ASP A 262 17.39 -11.07 14.55
N ILE A 263 16.97 -10.20 13.63
CA ILE A 263 16.08 -9.07 13.93
C ILE A 263 14.78 -9.54 14.58
N LYS A 264 14.16 -10.61 14.07
CA LYS A 264 12.90 -11.12 14.60
C LYS A 264 13.07 -11.67 16.01
N GLN A 265 14.18 -12.38 16.27
CA GLN A 265 14.48 -12.89 17.61
C GLN A 265 14.70 -11.74 18.62
N VAL A 266 15.41 -10.69 18.22
CA VAL A 266 15.67 -9.51 19.08
C VAL A 266 14.36 -8.78 19.39
N VAL A 267 13.53 -8.49 18.37
CA VAL A 267 12.23 -7.82 18.58
C VAL A 267 11.31 -8.64 19.49
N SER A 268 11.27 -9.96 19.33
CA SER A 268 10.45 -10.83 20.19
C SER A 268 10.89 -10.77 21.66
N LYS A 269 12.20 -10.72 21.93
CA LYS A 269 12.74 -10.55 23.29
C LYS A 269 12.48 -9.15 23.85
N ILE A 270 12.56 -8.13 23.01
CA ILE A 270 12.21 -6.75 23.37
C ILE A 270 10.74 -6.69 23.80
N GLN A 271 9.83 -7.23 22.98
CA GLN A 271 8.41 -7.29 23.30
C GLN A 271 8.15 -7.96 24.65
N GLU A 272 8.71 -9.15 24.86
CA GLU A 272 8.54 -9.89 26.12
C GLU A 272 9.10 -9.12 27.34
N SER A 273 10.24 -8.45 27.19
CA SER A 273 10.86 -7.65 28.26
C SER A 273 10.04 -6.41 28.59
N LEU A 274 9.59 -5.66 27.58
CA LEU A 274 8.83 -4.43 27.76
C LEU A 274 7.44 -4.72 28.33
N ASP A 275 6.74 -5.75 27.84
CA ASP A 275 5.41 -6.14 28.33
C ASP A 275 5.45 -6.60 29.79
N LYS A 276 6.57 -7.19 30.23
CA LYS A 276 6.75 -7.67 31.61
C LYS A 276 7.16 -6.56 32.59
N ASN A 277 8.06 -5.67 32.16
CA ASN A 277 8.72 -4.73 33.06
C ASN A 277 8.09 -3.32 33.07
N ILE A 278 7.31 -2.94 32.04
CA ILE A 278 6.77 -1.58 31.90
C ILE A 278 5.26 -1.59 31.92
N LYS A 279 4.69 -0.80 32.82
CA LYS A 279 3.24 -0.54 32.87
C LYS A 279 2.97 0.83 32.24
N LEU A 280 2.16 0.82 31.18
CA LEU A 280 1.70 2.01 30.46
C LEU A 280 0.33 2.46 30.96
N LYS A 281 0.06 3.78 30.93
CA LYS A 281 -1.27 4.34 31.20
C LYS A 281 -2.23 4.05 30.04
N PRO A 282 -3.56 4.08 30.27
CA PRO A 282 -4.53 3.97 29.18
C PRO A 282 -4.27 5.01 28.08
N GLY A 283 -4.30 4.58 26.82
CA GLY A 283 -3.98 5.43 25.66
C GLY A 283 -2.52 5.40 25.22
N TYR A 284 -1.62 4.79 26.01
CA TYR A 284 -0.21 4.61 25.65
C TYR A 284 0.03 3.18 25.18
N TYR A 285 0.79 3.02 24.09
CA TYR A 285 1.12 1.70 23.54
C TYR A 285 2.42 1.74 22.73
N PHE A 286 3.10 0.59 22.70
CA PHE A 286 4.27 0.37 21.86
C PHE A 286 3.88 -0.16 20.48
N GLU A 287 4.60 0.28 19.45
CA GLU A 287 4.58 -0.27 18.11
C GLU A 287 6.02 -0.50 17.64
N TYR A 288 6.24 -1.52 16.82
CA TYR A 288 7.57 -1.94 16.38
C TYR A 288 7.69 -1.76 14.88
N GLY A 289 8.43 -0.74 14.46
CA GLY A 289 8.75 -0.41 13.08
C GLY A 289 10.20 -0.69 12.70
N GLY A 290 10.63 -0.13 11.58
CA GLY A 290 11.98 -0.30 11.04
C GLY A 290 12.06 -1.43 10.02
N GLN A 291 13.23 -2.06 9.90
CA GLN A 291 13.44 -3.25 9.06
C GLN A 291 12.56 -4.43 9.49
N PHE A 292 12.12 -4.48 10.74
CA PHE A 292 11.21 -5.51 11.24
C PHE A 292 9.84 -5.46 10.55
N GLU A 293 9.27 -4.27 10.34
CA GLU A 293 8.01 -4.10 9.62
C GLU A 293 8.14 -4.56 8.16
N ASN A 294 9.24 -4.18 7.50
CA ASN A 294 9.56 -4.65 6.15
C ASN A 294 9.75 -6.16 6.08
N LEU A 295 10.41 -6.76 7.08
CA LEU A 295 10.55 -8.21 7.20
C LEU A 295 9.19 -8.89 7.35
N GLN A 296 8.30 -8.34 8.19
CA GLN A 296 6.96 -8.90 8.39
C GLN A 296 6.11 -8.80 7.11
N ASN A 297 6.15 -7.66 6.41
CA ASN A 297 5.49 -7.46 5.12
C ASN A 297 6.02 -8.41 4.05
N ALA A 298 7.33 -8.61 4.00
CA ALA A 298 7.96 -9.57 3.09
C ALA A 298 7.58 -11.02 3.43
N ILE A 299 7.56 -11.41 4.70
CA ILE A 299 7.10 -12.73 5.15
C ILE A 299 5.65 -12.94 4.73
N ASN A 300 4.75 -11.99 5.00
CA ASN A 300 3.35 -12.07 4.59
C ASN A 300 3.23 -12.27 3.06
N THR A 301 4.02 -11.53 2.28
CA THR A 301 4.05 -11.68 0.82
C THR A 301 4.57 -13.05 0.39
N LEU A 302 5.66 -13.54 0.97
CA LEU A 302 6.25 -14.84 0.66
C LEU A 302 5.35 -16.01 1.05
N THR A 303 4.59 -15.89 2.16
CA THR A 303 3.61 -16.91 2.57
C THR A 303 2.50 -17.10 1.54
N VAL A 304 2.23 -16.11 0.70
CA VAL A 304 1.29 -16.19 -0.43
C VAL A 304 1.99 -16.58 -1.73
N ALA A 305 3.13 -15.96 -2.03
CA ALA A 305 3.86 -16.15 -3.28
C ALA A 305 4.45 -17.57 -3.44
N ILE A 306 4.99 -18.16 -2.36
CA ILE A 306 5.59 -19.50 -2.41
C ILE A 306 4.54 -20.58 -2.77
N PRO A 307 3.36 -20.64 -2.12
CA PRO A 307 2.29 -21.55 -2.53
C PRO A 307 1.86 -21.38 -3.99
N ILE A 308 1.71 -20.15 -4.47
CA ILE A 308 1.35 -19.86 -5.87
C ILE A 308 2.42 -20.40 -6.82
N ALA A 309 3.70 -20.14 -6.55
CA ALA A 309 4.81 -20.64 -7.36
C ALA A 309 4.85 -22.17 -7.38
N LEU A 310 4.69 -22.83 -6.22
CA LEU A 310 4.62 -24.29 -6.13
C LEU A 310 3.43 -24.87 -6.91
N MET A 311 2.28 -24.22 -6.86
CA MET A 311 1.08 -24.62 -7.62
C MET A 311 1.30 -24.48 -9.12
N LEU A 312 1.90 -23.38 -9.58
CA LEU A 312 2.25 -23.19 -10.99
C LEU A 312 3.26 -24.23 -11.49
N ILE A 313 4.28 -24.54 -10.68
CA ILE A 313 5.23 -25.62 -10.98
C ILE A 313 4.50 -26.95 -11.12
N LEU A 314 3.60 -27.29 -10.19
CA LEU A 314 2.79 -28.51 -10.25
C LEU A 314 1.90 -28.57 -11.50
N LEU A 315 1.31 -27.44 -11.89
CA LEU A 315 0.47 -27.31 -13.08
C LEU A 315 1.28 -27.48 -14.37
N LEU A 316 2.47 -26.87 -14.46
CA LEU A 316 3.39 -27.06 -15.58
C LEU A 316 3.85 -28.52 -15.69
N LEU A 317 4.15 -29.15 -14.56
CA LEU A 317 4.44 -30.59 -14.51
C LEU A 317 3.26 -31.43 -14.98
N PHE A 318 2.03 -31.05 -14.65
CA PHE A 318 0.83 -31.73 -15.14
C PHE A 318 0.69 -31.63 -16.65
N PHE A 319 0.92 -30.46 -17.25
CA PHE A 319 0.88 -30.32 -18.70
C PHE A 319 2.00 -31.07 -19.40
N ALA A 320 3.21 -31.11 -18.82
CA ALA A 320 4.33 -31.86 -19.38
C ALA A 320 4.07 -33.37 -19.44
N PHE A 321 3.47 -33.95 -18.39
CA PHE A 321 3.27 -35.41 -18.29
C PHE A 321 1.87 -35.91 -18.61
N ARG A 322 0.87 -35.01 -18.60
CA ARG A 322 -0.57 -35.33 -18.62
C ARG A 322 -0.98 -36.39 -17.59
N SER A 323 -0.25 -36.47 -16.47
CA SER A 323 -0.42 -37.49 -15.43
C SER A 323 -0.12 -36.93 -14.05
N VAL A 324 -1.16 -36.81 -13.21
CA VAL A 324 -1.06 -36.29 -11.83
C VAL A 324 -0.04 -37.07 -11.01
N ILE A 325 0.05 -38.39 -11.21
CA ILE A 325 0.95 -39.22 -10.43
C ILE A 325 2.42 -38.92 -10.77
N TYR A 326 2.75 -38.80 -12.06
CA TYR A 326 4.12 -38.46 -12.46
C TYR A 326 4.48 -37.03 -12.08
N SER A 327 3.53 -36.09 -12.15
CA SER A 327 3.73 -34.73 -11.67
C SER A 327 4.02 -34.68 -10.17
N LEU A 328 3.29 -35.44 -9.34
CA LEU A 328 3.55 -35.53 -7.90
C LEU A 328 4.88 -36.22 -7.57
N VAL A 329 5.27 -37.24 -8.34
CA VAL A 329 6.58 -37.90 -8.18
C VAL A 329 7.71 -36.92 -8.46
N VAL A 330 7.63 -36.12 -9.53
CA VAL A 330 8.64 -35.08 -9.78
C VAL A 330 8.55 -33.96 -8.75
N PHE A 331 7.35 -33.52 -8.37
CA PHE A 331 7.15 -32.49 -7.35
C PHE A 331 7.72 -32.89 -5.98
N SER A 332 7.82 -34.19 -5.68
CA SER A 332 8.47 -34.66 -4.45
C SER A 332 9.94 -34.26 -4.32
N THR A 333 10.64 -33.92 -5.42
CA THR A 333 12.03 -33.42 -5.39
C THR A 333 12.15 -32.01 -4.82
N VAL A 334 11.06 -31.23 -4.79
CA VAL A 334 11.05 -29.85 -4.31
C VAL A 334 11.28 -29.75 -2.79
N PRO A 335 10.54 -30.47 -1.92
CA PRO A 335 10.87 -30.53 -0.49
C PRO A 335 12.28 -31.06 -0.20
N LEU A 336 12.81 -31.95 -1.04
CA LEU A 336 14.14 -32.54 -0.86
C LEU A 336 15.26 -31.54 -1.16
N SER A 337 15.06 -30.64 -2.13
CA SER A 337 16.03 -29.56 -2.41
C SER A 337 16.09 -28.52 -1.30
N LEU A 338 14.95 -28.24 -0.64
CA LEU A 338 14.86 -27.31 0.48
C LEU A 338 15.79 -27.70 1.63
N ILE A 339 15.91 -29.00 1.93
CA ILE A 339 16.81 -29.51 2.99
C ILE A 339 18.26 -29.09 2.70
N GLY A 340 18.72 -29.25 1.45
CA GLY A 340 20.09 -28.87 1.07
C GLY A 340 20.34 -27.37 1.16
N GLY A 341 19.35 -26.54 0.79
CA GLY A 341 19.44 -25.10 0.90
C GLY A 341 19.53 -24.61 2.35
N ILE A 342 18.70 -25.16 3.25
CA ILE A 342 18.72 -24.82 4.69
C ILE A 342 20.05 -25.24 5.32
N VAL A 343 20.52 -26.46 5.05
CA VAL A 343 21.79 -26.95 5.60
C VAL A 343 22.96 -26.08 5.13
N ALA A 344 22.96 -25.62 3.87
CA ALA A 344 24.02 -24.75 3.36
C ALA A 344 24.02 -23.36 4.01
N LEU A 345 22.85 -22.77 4.27
CA LEU A 345 22.76 -21.51 5.04
C LEU A 345 23.29 -21.69 6.45
N TRP A 346 22.89 -22.78 7.12
CA TRP A 346 23.31 -23.07 8.49
C TRP A 346 24.81 -23.30 8.61
N LEU A 347 25.40 -24.12 7.73
CA LEU A 347 26.85 -24.37 7.68
C LEU A 347 27.66 -23.10 7.42
N ARG A 348 27.07 -22.14 6.70
CA ARG A 348 27.70 -20.86 6.39
C ARG A 348 27.42 -19.77 7.43
N GLY A 349 26.58 -20.06 8.43
CA GLY A 349 26.15 -19.07 9.43
C GLY A 349 25.38 -17.90 8.83
N LEU A 350 24.70 -18.09 7.69
CA LEU A 350 23.90 -17.03 7.06
C LEU A 350 22.46 -17.08 7.57
N PRO A 351 21.86 -15.94 7.94
CA PRO A 351 20.47 -15.89 8.37
C PRO A 351 19.52 -16.11 7.20
N PHE A 352 18.27 -16.44 7.51
CA PHE A 352 17.21 -16.49 6.51
C PHE A 352 16.81 -15.07 6.12
N SER A 353 17.09 -14.66 4.88
CA SER A 353 16.76 -13.34 4.34
C SER A 353 15.81 -13.44 3.14
N ILE A 354 15.27 -12.30 2.70
CA ILE A 354 14.42 -12.22 1.50
C ILE A 354 15.17 -12.78 0.28
N SER A 355 16.47 -12.46 0.14
CA SER A 355 17.33 -12.98 -0.94
C SER A 355 17.47 -14.50 -0.89
N ALA A 356 17.56 -15.08 0.31
CA ALA A 356 17.56 -16.53 0.48
C ALA A 356 16.21 -17.14 0.05
N GLY A 357 15.09 -16.49 0.37
CA GLY A 357 13.75 -16.86 -0.08
C GLY A 357 13.62 -16.92 -1.60
N VAL A 358 14.13 -15.92 -2.31
CA VAL A 358 14.19 -15.91 -3.79
C VAL A 358 15.08 -17.06 -4.31
N GLY A 359 16.19 -17.34 -3.62
CA GLY A 359 17.04 -18.50 -3.90
C GLY A 359 16.30 -19.83 -3.82
N PHE A 360 15.43 -20.03 -2.84
CA PHE A 360 14.59 -21.23 -2.74
C PHE A 360 13.61 -21.36 -3.92
N ILE A 361 12.96 -20.26 -4.33
CA ILE A 361 12.05 -20.27 -5.49
C ILE A 361 12.79 -20.67 -6.77
N ALA A 362 13.99 -20.10 -7.00
CA ALA A 362 14.83 -20.46 -8.14
C ALA A 362 15.28 -21.94 -8.06
N LEU A 363 15.68 -22.39 -6.88
CA LEU A 363 16.06 -23.78 -6.61
C LEU A 363 14.92 -24.77 -6.94
N PHE A 364 13.67 -24.44 -6.60
CA PHE A 364 12.52 -25.31 -6.89
C PHE A 364 12.35 -25.55 -8.39
N GLY A 365 12.46 -24.49 -9.21
CA GLY A 365 12.36 -24.62 -10.66
C GLY A 365 13.46 -25.50 -11.25
N VAL A 366 14.72 -25.29 -10.83
CA VAL A 366 15.85 -26.07 -11.35
C VAL A 366 15.82 -27.53 -10.86
N ALA A 367 15.40 -27.77 -9.61
CA ALA A 367 15.29 -29.13 -9.06
C ALA A 367 14.27 -29.99 -9.83
N VAL A 368 13.19 -29.37 -10.32
CA VAL A 368 12.15 -30.06 -11.10
C VAL A 368 12.65 -30.48 -12.48
N LEU A 369 13.53 -29.71 -13.12
CA LEU A 369 14.08 -30.01 -14.45
C LEU A 369 14.76 -31.39 -14.51
N ASN A 370 15.58 -31.70 -13.50
CA ASN A 370 16.27 -32.99 -13.41
C ASN A 370 15.27 -34.15 -13.27
N GLY A 371 14.19 -33.94 -12.51
CA GLY A 371 13.14 -34.94 -12.38
C GLY A 371 12.32 -35.14 -13.65
N ILE A 372 12.11 -34.06 -14.43
CA ILE A 372 11.44 -34.14 -15.73
C ILE A 372 12.21 -35.04 -16.69
N LEU A 373 13.51 -34.77 -16.84
CA LEU A 373 14.39 -35.51 -17.73
C LEU A 373 14.35 -37.02 -17.43
N MET A 374 14.38 -37.38 -16.15
CA MET A 374 14.46 -38.78 -15.73
C MET A 374 13.16 -39.55 -15.98
N ILE A 375 12.01 -38.97 -15.64
CA ILE A 375 10.71 -39.59 -15.91
C ILE A 375 10.43 -39.70 -17.41
N ASN A 376 10.79 -38.69 -18.21
CA ASN A 376 10.62 -38.74 -19.67
C ASN A 376 11.42 -39.88 -20.28
N HIS A 377 12.69 -40.04 -19.92
CA HIS A 377 13.50 -41.13 -20.44
C HIS A 377 13.00 -42.52 -20.01
N PHE A 378 12.52 -42.68 -18.77
CA PHE A 378 11.87 -43.92 -18.34
C PHE A 378 10.61 -44.23 -19.15
N ASN A 379 9.82 -43.20 -19.48
CA ASN A 379 8.62 -43.35 -20.31
C ASN A 379 8.97 -43.66 -21.78
N ASP A 380 10.04 -43.09 -22.32
CA ASP A 380 10.51 -43.37 -23.68
C ASP A 380 11.01 -44.82 -23.80
N LEU A 381 11.83 -45.28 -22.85
CA LEU A 381 12.26 -46.69 -22.79
C LEU A 381 11.09 -47.66 -22.66
N ARG A 382 10.02 -47.25 -22.00
CA ARG A 382 8.78 -48.03 -21.88
C ARG A 382 8.01 -48.14 -23.21
N LYS A 383 8.06 -47.11 -24.06
CA LYS A 383 7.36 -47.06 -25.36
C LYS A 383 8.12 -47.73 -26.49
N LYS A 384 9.44 -47.92 -26.34
CA LYS A 384 10.35 -48.33 -27.43
C LYS A 384 10.30 -49.83 -27.80
N ASN A 385 9.72 -50.69 -26.96
CA ASN A 385 9.66 -52.14 -27.19
C ASN A 385 8.21 -52.64 -27.37
N GLU A 386 7.99 -53.61 -28.25
CA GLU A 386 6.66 -54.23 -28.52
C GLU A 386 6.06 -54.93 -27.29
N TYR A 387 6.90 -55.37 -26.34
CA TYR A 387 6.47 -55.97 -25.07
C TYR A 387 6.83 -55.06 -23.89
N THR A 388 5.90 -54.91 -22.94
CA THR A 388 6.10 -54.09 -21.74
C THR A 388 7.21 -54.67 -20.86
N MET A 389 8.39 -54.03 -20.88
CA MET A 389 9.49 -54.38 -19.98
C MET A 389 9.07 -54.21 -18.52
N CYS A 390 9.52 -55.13 -17.65
CA CYS A 390 9.36 -54.98 -16.21
C CYS A 390 9.99 -53.67 -15.73
N THR A 391 9.33 -52.95 -14.81
CA THR A 391 9.79 -51.64 -14.31
C THR A 391 11.22 -51.67 -13.77
N GLY A 392 11.64 -52.80 -13.18
CA GLY A 392 13.03 -52.99 -12.73
C GLY A 392 14.06 -53.02 -13.87
N SER A 393 13.69 -53.54 -15.05
CA SER A 393 14.55 -53.56 -16.24
C SER A 393 14.68 -52.16 -16.86
N ILE A 394 13.60 -51.37 -16.86
CA ILE A 394 13.60 -49.99 -17.34
C ILE A 394 14.53 -49.12 -16.49
N ILE A 395 14.47 -49.25 -15.17
CA ILE A 395 15.37 -48.53 -14.25
C ILE A 395 16.82 -48.97 -14.47
N ARG A 396 17.07 -50.29 -14.59
CA ARG A 396 18.42 -50.84 -14.79
C ARG A 396 19.08 -50.36 -16.08
N HIS A 397 18.32 -50.23 -17.17
CA HIS A 397 18.84 -49.73 -18.44
C HIS A 397 18.86 -48.19 -18.51
N GLY A 398 17.88 -47.50 -17.93
CA GLY A 398 17.74 -46.05 -18.02
C GLY A 398 18.66 -45.26 -17.08
N CYS A 399 18.88 -45.71 -15.84
CA CYS A 399 19.70 -44.98 -14.87
C CYS A 399 21.16 -44.73 -15.33
N PRO A 400 21.88 -45.71 -15.93
CA PRO A 400 23.24 -45.47 -16.44
C PRO A 400 23.33 -44.39 -17.51
N HIS A 401 22.31 -44.28 -18.38
CA HIS A 401 22.26 -43.26 -19.43
C HIS A 401 21.96 -41.86 -18.88
N LEU A 402 21.23 -41.78 -17.77
CA LEU A 402 20.80 -40.52 -17.15
C LEU A 402 21.76 -39.97 -16.11
N LEU A 403 22.65 -40.81 -15.56
CA LEU A 403 23.61 -40.40 -14.53
C LEU A 403 24.47 -39.23 -15.03
N ARG A 404 25.08 -39.34 -16.22
CA ARG A 404 25.96 -38.27 -16.76
C ARG A 404 25.21 -36.95 -17.02
N PRO A 405 24.07 -36.92 -17.74
CA PRO A 405 23.32 -35.69 -17.98
C PRO A 405 22.84 -35.01 -16.69
N VAL A 406 22.25 -35.77 -15.75
CA VAL A 406 21.69 -35.22 -14.50
C VAL A 406 22.78 -34.66 -13.58
N PHE A 407 23.94 -35.34 -13.48
CA PHE A 407 25.07 -34.79 -12.74
C PHE A 407 25.64 -33.54 -13.41
N LEU A 408 25.75 -33.51 -14.74
CA LEU A 408 26.29 -32.37 -15.47
C LEU A 408 25.40 -31.13 -15.30
N THR A 409 24.08 -31.25 -15.42
CA THR A 409 23.16 -30.12 -15.23
C THR A 409 23.23 -29.57 -13.80
N GLY A 410 23.25 -30.45 -12.79
CA GLY A 410 23.38 -30.05 -11.39
C GLY A 410 24.72 -29.36 -11.09
N LEU A 411 25.83 -29.91 -11.61
CA LEU A 411 27.18 -29.35 -11.41
C LEU A 411 27.37 -28.02 -12.13
N VAL A 412 26.94 -27.89 -13.40
CA VAL A 412 27.08 -26.64 -14.15
C VAL A 412 26.30 -25.51 -13.48
N ALA A 413 25.05 -25.78 -13.07
CA ALA A 413 24.26 -24.80 -12.33
C ALA A 413 24.92 -24.43 -11.00
N SER A 414 25.34 -25.41 -10.20
CA SER A 414 26.00 -25.17 -8.91
C SER A 414 27.29 -24.36 -9.08
N LEU A 415 28.17 -24.74 -10.02
CA LEU A 415 29.42 -24.04 -10.33
C LEU A 415 29.17 -22.63 -10.87
N GLY A 416 28.11 -22.42 -11.64
CA GLY A 416 27.71 -21.09 -12.12
C GLY A 416 27.35 -20.12 -11.00
N PHE A 417 26.81 -20.62 -9.89
CA PHE A 417 26.50 -19.80 -8.70
C PHE A 417 27.70 -19.65 -7.74
N VAL A 418 28.80 -20.41 -7.90
CA VAL A 418 29.97 -20.32 -7.01
C VAL A 418 30.61 -18.93 -6.97
N PRO A 419 30.83 -18.22 -8.10
CA PRO A 419 31.39 -16.86 -8.06
C PRO A 419 30.53 -15.91 -7.22
N MET A 420 29.20 -16.01 -7.38
CA MET A 420 28.21 -15.23 -6.63
C MET A 420 28.22 -15.59 -5.14
N ALA A 421 28.46 -16.86 -4.81
CA ALA A 421 28.58 -17.31 -3.43
C ALA A 421 29.87 -16.81 -2.77
N ILE A 422 31.00 -16.64 -3.47
CA ILE A 422 32.30 -16.26 -2.87
C ILE A 422 32.55 -14.74 -2.94
N ALA A 423 31.83 -14.00 -3.79
CA ALA A 423 32.02 -12.58 -4.02
C ALA A 423 32.18 -11.75 -2.73
N THR A 424 33.16 -10.84 -2.71
CA THR A 424 33.45 -9.91 -1.61
C THR A 424 33.24 -8.44 -2.00
N SER A 425 32.79 -8.18 -3.22
CA SER A 425 32.50 -6.85 -3.72
C SER A 425 31.23 -6.26 -3.09
N ALA A 426 31.03 -4.95 -3.27
CA ALA A 426 29.78 -4.28 -2.89
C ALA A 426 28.56 -4.98 -3.52
N GLY A 427 27.52 -5.21 -2.71
CA GLY A 427 26.30 -5.90 -3.13
C GLY A 427 26.37 -7.43 -3.02
N ALA A 428 27.53 -7.99 -2.66
CA ALA A 428 27.67 -9.43 -2.41
C ALA A 428 26.81 -9.90 -1.23
N GLU A 429 26.45 -9.02 -0.30
CA GLU A 429 25.60 -9.32 0.86
C GLU A 429 24.22 -9.83 0.44
N VAL A 430 23.67 -9.30 -0.65
CA VAL A 430 22.38 -9.73 -1.21
C VAL A 430 22.54 -11.04 -2.00
N GLN A 431 23.70 -11.22 -2.64
CA GLN A 431 23.94 -12.31 -3.57
C GLN A 431 24.35 -13.62 -2.89
N ARG A 432 25.16 -13.56 -1.83
CA ARG A 432 25.70 -14.76 -1.14
C ARG A 432 24.60 -15.67 -0.59
N PRO A 433 23.54 -15.19 0.10
CA PRO A 433 22.50 -16.07 0.62
C PRO A 433 21.73 -16.76 -0.51
N LEU A 434 21.37 -16.02 -1.56
CA LEU A 434 20.69 -16.54 -2.74
C LEU A 434 21.49 -17.68 -3.39
N ALA A 435 22.77 -17.45 -3.69
CA ALA A 435 23.62 -18.44 -4.31
C ALA A 435 23.88 -19.66 -3.40
N THR A 436 24.06 -19.43 -2.10
CA THR A 436 24.32 -20.50 -1.13
C THR A 436 23.15 -21.48 -1.05
N VAL A 437 21.91 -20.97 -1.04
CA VAL A 437 20.70 -21.81 -1.07
C VAL A 437 20.65 -22.66 -2.33
N VAL A 438 20.89 -22.04 -3.50
CA VAL A 438 20.81 -22.75 -4.79
C VAL A 438 21.88 -23.84 -4.89
N ILE A 439 23.14 -23.54 -4.53
CA ILE A 439 24.24 -24.51 -4.59
C ILE A 439 23.97 -25.69 -3.65
N GLY A 440 23.70 -25.42 -2.38
CA GLY A 440 23.45 -26.46 -1.38
C GLY A 440 22.24 -27.31 -1.73
N GLY A 441 21.17 -26.65 -2.17
CA GLY A 441 19.95 -27.29 -2.60
C GLY A 441 20.14 -28.18 -3.83
N LEU A 442 20.90 -27.74 -4.83
CA LEU A 442 21.15 -28.50 -6.05
C LEU A 442 22.06 -29.69 -5.82
N ILE A 443 23.13 -29.56 -5.03
CA ILE A 443 24.03 -30.68 -4.71
C ILE A 443 23.24 -31.80 -4.04
N VAL A 444 22.49 -31.46 -2.98
CA VAL A 444 21.68 -32.44 -2.25
C VAL A 444 20.55 -32.96 -3.11
N SER A 445 19.82 -32.10 -3.82
CA SER A 445 18.71 -32.49 -4.70
C SER A 445 19.16 -33.41 -5.82
N THR A 446 20.31 -33.18 -6.44
CA THR A 446 20.80 -34.00 -7.56
C THR A 446 21.08 -35.44 -7.12
N VAL A 447 21.75 -35.60 -5.98
CA VAL A 447 22.03 -36.92 -5.39
C VAL A 447 20.72 -37.61 -4.98
N LEU A 448 19.84 -36.89 -4.29
CA LEU A 448 18.57 -37.45 -3.81
C LEU A 448 17.63 -37.80 -4.97
N THR A 449 17.58 -36.99 -6.02
CA THR A 449 16.72 -37.21 -7.20
C THR A 449 17.06 -38.52 -7.92
N LEU A 450 18.36 -38.83 -8.08
CA LEU A 450 18.84 -40.08 -8.69
C LEU A 450 18.43 -41.34 -7.91
N ILE A 451 18.18 -41.22 -6.61
CA ILE A 451 17.77 -42.34 -5.74
C ILE A 451 16.25 -42.40 -5.62
N ILE A 452 15.62 -41.25 -5.40
CA ILE A 452 14.22 -41.16 -4.98
C ILE A 452 13.28 -41.37 -6.16
N ILE A 453 13.52 -40.72 -7.30
CA ILE A 453 12.61 -40.86 -8.45
C ILE A 453 12.52 -42.31 -8.95
N PRO A 454 13.60 -43.11 -9.09
CA PRO A 454 13.47 -44.50 -9.51
C PRO A 454 12.69 -45.36 -8.52
N VAL A 455 12.84 -45.10 -7.21
CA VAL A 455 12.09 -45.78 -6.15
C VAL A 455 10.60 -45.43 -6.23
N PHE A 456 10.27 -44.14 -6.34
CA PHE A 456 8.88 -43.69 -6.48
C PHE A 456 8.25 -44.17 -7.81
N TYR A 457 9.02 -44.18 -8.91
CA TYR A 457 8.57 -44.71 -10.20
C TYR A 457 8.25 -46.21 -10.12
N LYS A 458 9.07 -47.00 -9.42
CA LYS A 458 8.81 -48.42 -9.16
C LYS A 458 7.57 -48.62 -8.29
N LEU A 459 7.43 -47.83 -7.23
CA LEU A 459 6.32 -47.92 -6.27
C LEU A 459 4.98 -47.59 -6.94
N VAL A 460 4.91 -46.51 -7.73
CA VAL A 460 3.73 -46.13 -8.51
C VAL A 460 3.32 -47.22 -9.50
N ASN A 461 4.27 -47.77 -10.27
CA ASN A 461 3.96 -48.78 -11.27
C ASN A 461 3.54 -50.13 -10.65
N ASN A 462 4.13 -50.53 -9.52
CA ASN A 462 3.70 -51.72 -8.79
C ASN A 462 2.29 -51.59 -8.21
N ILE A 463 1.94 -50.42 -7.66
CA ILE A 463 0.60 -50.12 -7.15
C ILE A 463 -0.44 -50.13 -8.28
N SER A 464 -0.09 -49.58 -9.45
CA SER A 464 -0.97 -49.59 -10.64
C SER A 464 -1.31 -51.02 -11.11
N HIS A 465 -0.35 -51.95 -11.09
CA HIS A 465 -0.59 -53.35 -11.45
C HIS A 465 -1.43 -54.12 -10.42
N SER A 466 -1.33 -53.79 -9.12
CA SER A 466 -2.15 -54.39 -8.06
C SER A 466 -3.63 -53.95 -8.14
N ILE A 467 -3.86 -52.67 -8.49
CA ILE A 467 -5.22 -52.11 -8.65
C ILE A 467 -5.91 -52.62 -9.93
N MET A 468 -5.16 -52.86 -11.02
CA MET A 468 -5.70 -53.45 -12.26
C MET A 468 -6.10 -54.92 -12.12
N ARG A 469 -5.50 -55.69 -11.21
CA ARG A 469 -5.86 -57.10 -10.98
C ARG A 469 -7.12 -57.30 -10.14
N LYS A 470 -7.64 -56.24 -9.48
CA LYS A 470 -8.82 -56.29 -8.61
C LYS A 470 -10.08 -55.60 -9.18
N LYS A 471 -10.04 -55.10 -10.42
CA LYS A 471 -11.19 -54.43 -11.08
C LYS A 471 -11.66 -55.15 -12.34
N ASN A 472 -12.03 -56.42 -12.17
CA ASN A 472 -13.15 -57.00 -12.93
C ASN A 472 -14.39 -56.93 -12.04
N CYS A 473 -14.94 -55.72 -11.87
CA CYS A 473 -16.35 -55.47 -11.52
C CYS A 473 -16.58 -53.95 -11.38
N ARG A 474 -17.67 -53.51 -12.03
CA ARG A 474 -18.30 -52.17 -12.01
C ARG A 474 -17.58 -51.06 -12.80
N LYS A 475 -18.06 -50.90 -14.04
CA LYS A 475 -18.15 -49.61 -14.72
C LYS A 475 -18.81 -48.61 -13.77
N MET A 476 -18.02 -47.67 -13.26
CA MET A 476 -18.51 -46.46 -12.60
C MET A 476 -18.21 -45.29 -13.54
N SER A 477 -19.24 -44.52 -13.84
CA SER A 477 -19.29 -43.49 -14.87
C SER A 477 -18.21 -42.42 -14.69
N GLY A 478 -17.70 -41.94 -15.83
CA GLY A 478 -16.64 -40.93 -15.94
C GLY A 478 -17.01 -39.52 -15.45
N THR A 479 -18.10 -39.36 -14.70
CA THR A 479 -18.58 -38.07 -14.20
C THR A 479 -18.03 -37.71 -12.81
N ALA A 480 -17.71 -38.68 -11.95
CA ALA A 480 -17.21 -38.38 -10.59
C ALA A 480 -15.73 -37.94 -10.55
N ARG A 481 -14.90 -38.39 -11.51
CA ARG A 481 -13.49 -38.00 -11.61
C ARG A 481 -13.31 -36.62 -12.24
N THR A 482 -14.24 -36.17 -13.07
CA THR A 482 -14.22 -34.82 -13.65
C THR A 482 -14.74 -33.79 -12.66
N ILE A 483 -15.77 -34.10 -11.85
CA ILE A 483 -16.35 -33.18 -10.86
C ILE A 483 -15.39 -32.88 -9.68
N ALA A 484 -14.63 -33.88 -9.21
CA ALA A 484 -13.61 -33.64 -8.19
C ALA A 484 -12.38 -32.87 -8.74
N MET A 485 -12.09 -33.01 -10.04
CA MET A 485 -10.99 -32.31 -10.72
C MET A 485 -11.39 -30.87 -11.09
N THR A 486 -12.65 -30.61 -11.43
CA THR A 486 -13.18 -29.26 -11.70
C THR A 486 -13.40 -28.47 -10.41
N ALA A 487 -13.76 -29.08 -9.28
CA ALA A 487 -13.89 -28.37 -8.00
C ALA A 487 -12.54 -27.87 -7.43
N ILE A 488 -11.44 -28.60 -7.67
CA ILE A 488 -10.09 -28.20 -7.22
C ILE A 488 -9.46 -27.18 -8.18
N ILE A 489 -9.81 -27.21 -9.47
CA ILE A 489 -9.31 -26.26 -10.48
C ILE A 489 -10.13 -24.96 -10.53
N LEU A 490 -11.46 -24.99 -10.29
CA LEU A 490 -12.30 -23.78 -10.28
C LEU A 490 -12.15 -22.92 -9.02
N SER A 491 -11.61 -23.47 -7.92
CA SER A 491 -11.47 -22.72 -6.67
C SER A 491 -10.30 -21.72 -6.67
N PHE A 492 -9.39 -21.77 -7.65
CA PHE A 492 -8.16 -20.94 -7.64
C PHE A 492 -7.77 -20.31 -8.99
N ALA A 493 -8.61 -20.41 -10.01
CA ALA A 493 -8.36 -19.83 -11.34
C ALA A 493 -8.91 -18.40 -11.51
N VAL A 494 -8.88 -17.56 -10.48
CA VAL A 494 -9.16 -16.12 -10.60
C VAL A 494 -7.88 -15.37 -10.31
N GLY A 495 -7.10 -15.09 -11.36
CA GLY A 495 -5.99 -14.14 -11.29
C GLY A 495 -4.69 -14.63 -11.93
N ALA A 496 -4.66 -14.80 -13.24
CA ALA A 496 -3.40 -14.83 -14.00
C ALA A 496 -3.66 -14.62 -15.50
N ASN A 497 -4.02 -13.39 -15.89
CA ASN A 497 -3.73 -12.89 -17.23
C ASN A 497 -2.75 -11.73 -17.07
N ALA A 498 -1.54 -11.89 -17.60
CA ALA A 498 -0.60 -10.82 -17.83
C ALA A 498 0.24 -11.23 -19.03
N GLN A 499 -0.31 -10.99 -20.22
CA GLN A 499 0.43 -11.06 -21.48
C GLN A 499 1.00 -9.66 -21.78
N SER A 500 2.27 -9.65 -22.17
CA SER A 500 2.97 -8.53 -22.79
C SER A 500 2.11 -7.88 -23.87
N SER A 501 1.81 -6.60 -23.72
CA SER A 501 0.75 -5.93 -24.48
C SER A 501 1.29 -4.78 -25.33
N GLU A 502 1.26 -4.96 -26.65
CA GLU A 502 1.30 -3.86 -27.63
C GLU A 502 0.17 -2.86 -27.36
N ALA A 503 0.44 -1.55 -27.46
CA ALA A 503 -0.56 -0.52 -27.21
C ALA A 503 -1.64 -0.55 -28.31
N LYS A 504 -2.91 -0.75 -27.93
CA LYS A 504 -4.04 -0.81 -28.85
C LYS A 504 -4.71 0.57 -28.95
N ARG A 505 -4.89 1.08 -30.17
CA ARG A 505 -5.74 2.26 -30.41
C ARG A 505 -7.20 1.85 -30.47
N VAL A 506 -8.06 2.53 -29.72
CA VAL A 506 -9.45 2.13 -29.46
C VAL A 506 -10.35 3.37 -29.52
N SER A 507 -11.59 3.21 -30.00
CA SER A 507 -12.61 4.28 -29.98
C SER A 507 -13.25 4.43 -28.59
N MET A 508 -14.00 5.51 -28.36
CA MET A 508 -14.65 5.76 -27.06
C MET A 508 -15.67 4.67 -26.72
N GLU A 509 -16.47 4.23 -27.69
CA GLU A 509 -17.44 3.14 -27.54
C GLU A 509 -16.76 1.79 -27.27
N GLU A 510 -15.69 1.48 -27.98
CA GLU A 510 -14.93 0.25 -27.75
C GLU A 510 -14.26 0.26 -26.37
N ALA A 511 -13.77 1.41 -25.89
CA ALA A 511 -13.20 1.54 -24.55
C ALA A 511 -14.27 1.29 -23.46
N ILE A 512 -15.49 1.78 -23.67
CA ILE A 512 -16.64 1.49 -22.80
C ILE A 512 -16.96 -0.01 -22.81
N GLU A 513 -16.96 -0.65 -23.97
CA GLU A 513 -17.25 -2.09 -24.07
C GLU A 513 -16.21 -2.93 -23.34
N ILE A 514 -14.91 -2.62 -23.53
CA ILE A 514 -13.80 -3.28 -22.81
C ILE A 514 -13.97 -3.10 -21.31
N ALA A 515 -14.27 -1.88 -20.84
CA ALA A 515 -14.51 -1.59 -19.44
C ALA A 515 -15.69 -2.41 -18.90
N LEU A 516 -16.83 -2.42 -19.57
CA LEU A 516 -18.02 -3.17 -19.13
C LEU A 516 -17.80 -4.68 -19.04
N GLN A 517 -16.96 -5.26 -19.92
CA GLN A 517 -16.64 -6.68 -19.87
C GLN A 517 -15.68 -7.03 -18.72
N ASN A 518 -14.71 -6.16 -18.43
CA ASN A 518 -13.62 -6.47 -17.50
C ASN A 518 -13.85 -5.94 -16.08
N HIS A 519 -14.62 -4.88 -15.90
CA HIS A 519 -14.70 -4.11 -14.65
C HIS A 519 -15.20 -4.95 -13.44
N PRO A 520 -14.42 -5.02 -12.34
CA PRO A 520 -14.76 -5.82 -11.16
C PRO A 520 -16.10 -5.45 -10.49
N ARG A 521 -16.41 -4.16 -10.32
CA ARG A 521 -17.69 -3.69 -9.73
C ARG A 521 -18.92 -4.28 -10.43
N LEU A 522 -18.92 -4.36 -11.76
CA LEU A 522 -20.03 -4.94 -12.51
C LEU A 522 -20.13 -6.46 -12.29
N LYS A 523 -18.99 -7.17 -12.26
CA LYS A 523 -18.91 -8.61 -11.94
C LYS A 523 -19.42 -8.91 -10.53
N VAL A 524 -19.08 -8.08 -9.56
CA VAL A 524 -19.60 -8.17 -8.18
C VAL A 524 -21.11 -7.95 -8.15
N ALA A 525 -21.61 -6.92 -8.84
CA ALA A 525 -23.05 -6.67 -8.91
C ALA A 525 -23.82 -7.83 -9.58
N THR A 526 -23.27 -8.44 -10.64
CA THR A 526 -23.87 -9.65 -11.24
C THR A 526 -23.81 -10.86 -10.32
N ALA A 527 -22.70 -11.06 -9.61
CA ALA A 527 -22.54 -12.16 -8.67
C ALA A 527 -23.48 -12.04 -7.46
N GLU A 528 -23.78 -10.83 -6.99
CA GLU A 528 -24.74 -10.62 -5.89
C GLU A 528 -26.18 -10.96 -6.32
N ILE A 529 -26.53 -10.71 -7.59
CA ILE A 529 -27.80 -11.17 -8.18
C ILE A 529 -27.83 -12.69 -8.24
N GLU A 530 -26.74 -13.34 -8.67
CA GLU A 530 -26.65 -14.81 -8.71
C GLU A 530 -26.72 -15.43 -7.32
N LYS A 531 -26.06 -14.84 -6.33
CA LYS A 531 -26.17 -15.20 -4.91
C LYS A 531 -27.61 -15.10 -4.43
N SER A 532 -28.29 -13.99 -4.74
CA SER A 532 -29.72 -13.80 -4.42
C SER A 532 -30.62 -14.81 -5.16
N ARG A 533 -30.25 -15.27 -6.36
CA ARG A 533 -30.96 -16.36 -7.05
C ARG A 533 -30.68 -17.72 -6.41
N ALA A 534 -29.47 -17.95 -5.91
CA ALA A 534 -29.07 -19.20 -5.26
C ALA A 534 -29.79 -19.42 -3.91
N THR A 535 -30.08 -18.36 -3.16
CA THR A 535 -30.89 -18.44 -1.92
C THR A 535 -32.33 -18.92 -2.16
N ARG A 536 -32.78 -18.99 -3.42
CA ARG A 536 -34.04 -19.66 -3.78
C ARG A 536 -34.06 -21.13 -3.34
N GLY A 537 -32.90 -21.79 -3.22
CA GLY A 537 -32.77 -23.14 -2.67
C GLY A 537 -33.13 -23.24 -1.17
N GLU A 538 -32.98 -22.15 -0.41
CA GLU A 538 -33.26 -22.07 1.03
C GLU A 538 -34.73 -21.77 1.37
N ILE A 539 -35.58 -21.62 0.34
CA ILE A 539 -37.01 -21.34 0.51
C ILE A 539 -37.68 -22.47 1.28
N TRP A 540 -37.26 -23.72 1.03
CA TRP A 540 -37.72 -24.89 1.75
C TRP A 540 -36.51 -25.60 2.38
N ASP A 541 -36.25 -25.33 3.65
CA ASP A 541 -35.16 -25.97 4.40
C ASP A 541 -35.60 -27.33 4.98
N GLY A 542 -36.91 -27.63 4.96
CA GLY A 542 -37.45 -28.94 5.33
C GLY A 542 -37.11 -29.42 6.75
N GLY A 543 -36.54 -28.57 7.61
CA GLY A 543 -36.07 -28.90 8.97
C GLY A 543 -34.98 -29.98 9.01
N SER A 544 -34.20 -30.03 10.09
CA SER A 544 -33.32 -31.18 10.32
C SER A 544 -34.15 -32.40 10.75
N THR A 545 -33.79 -33.57 10.22
CA THR A 545 -34.29 -34.85 10.75
C THR A 545 -33.60 -35.11 12.08
N SER A 546 -34.34 -35.13 13.18
CA SER A 546 -33.83 -35.57 14.48
C SER A 546 -33.92 -37.09 14.57
N PHE A 547 -32.80 -37.70 14.94
CA PHE A 547 -32.72 -39.12 15.26
C PHE A 547 -32.32 -39.26 16.72
N SER A 548 -33.14 -39.91 17.53
CA SER A 548 -32.82 -40.19 18.93
C SER A 548 -32.94 -41.67 19.25
N TYR A 549 -31.97 -42.16 20.02
CA TYR A 549 -31.92 -43.52 20.52
C TYR A 549 -31.68 -43.49 22.02
N ALA A 550 -32.61 -44.04 22.79
CA ALA A 550 -32.53 -44.12 24.24
C ALA A 550 -32.51 -45.59 24.68
N TRP A 551 -31.68 -45.91 25.67
CA TRP A 551 -31.52 -47.26 26.23
C TRP A 551 -31.39 -47.19 27.75
N GLY A 552 -32.11 -48.05 28.47
CA GLY A 552 -32.08 -48.09 29.94
C GLY A 552 -33.44 -48.38 30.55
N GLN A 553 -33.82 -47.63 31.57
CA GLN A 553 -35.13 -47.69 32.19
C GLN A 553 -35.97 -46.50 31.70
N LEU A 554 -36.85 -46.74 30.72
CA LEU A 554 -37.69 -45.69 30.16
C LEU A 554 -39.07 -45.71 30.80
N ASN A 555 -39.78 -46.83 30.67
CA ASN A 555 -41.15 -46.99 31.15
C ASN A 555 -41.39 -48.31 31.90
N GLY A 556 -40.51 -49.31 31.76
CA GLY A 556 -40.61 -50.62 32.42
C GLY A 556 -39.91 -50.69 33.78
N GLU A 557 -40.29 -51.67 34.61
CA GLU A 557 -39.63 -51.98 35.89
C GLU A 557 -38.20 -52.52 35.73
N PHE A 558 -37.82 -52.97 34.53
CA PHE A 558 -36.52 -53.58 34.24
C PHE A 558 -35.61 -52.63 33.43
N ASN A 559 -34.30 -52.59 33.75
CA ASN A 559 -33.29 -51.76 33.06
C ASN A 559 -32.91 -52.27 31.64
N LYS A 560 -33.88 -52.71 30.83
CA LYS A 560 -33.66 -53.31 29.48
C LYS A 560 -34.58 -52.75 28.39
N ASP A 561 -35.07 -51.53 28.55
CA ASP A 561 -35.88 -50.85 27.55
C ASP A 561 -35.01 -50.16 26.50
N ASN A 562 -35.49 -50.10 25.25
CA ASN A 562 -34.91 -49.24 24.23
C ASN A 562 -35.97 -48.56 23.37
N GLU A 563 -35.66 -47.36 22.94
CA GLU A 563 -36.52 -46.51 22.11
C GLU A 563 -35.70 -45.88 20.99
N MET A 564 -36.22 -45.96 19.77
CA MET A 564 -35.67 -45.32 18.59
C MET A 564 -36.75 -44.41 18.03
N SER A 565 -36.48 -43.11 17.94
CA SER A 565 -37.39 -42.14 17.32
C SER A 565 -36.70 -41.38 16.20
N ILE A 566 -37.44 -41.20 15.11
CA ILE A 566 -37.08 -40.37 13.96
C ILE A 566 -38.15 -39.28 13.89
N GLU A 567 -37.77 -38.01 13.96
CA GLU A 567 -38.70 -36.89 13.78
C GLU A 567 -38.18 -35.95 12.69
N GLN A 568 -39.07 -35.57 11.78
CA GLN A 568 -38.81 -34.61 10.72
C GLN A 568 -39.62 -33.35 11.01
N SER A 569 -38.95 -32.23 11.29
CA SER A 569 -39.62 -30.93 11.33
C SER A 569 -39.96 -30.49 9.90
N LEU A 570 -41.22 -30.19 9.61
CA LEU A 570 -41.67 -29.63 8.34
C LEU A 570 -41.63 -28.08 8.33
N GLY A 571 -41.33 -27.46 9.48
CA GLY A 571 -41.28 -26.01 9.66
C GLY A 571 -42.64 -25.33 9.53
N SER A 572 -42.63 -24.01 9.30
CA SER A 572 -43.83 -23.21 9.03
C SER A 572 -44.18 -23.21 7.54
N PHE A 573 -45.43 -23.50 7.19
CA PHE A 573 -45.90 -23.52 5.80
C PHE A 573 -45.96 -22.13 5.13
N LEU A 574 -46.07 -21.05 5.91
CA LEU A 574 -46.22 -19.68 5.38
C LEU A 574 -44.87 -19.01 5.11
N THR A 575 -43.85 -19.33 5.90
CA THR A 575 -42.52 -18.72 5.80
C THR A 575 -41.85 -18.91 4.42
N PRO A 576 -41.93 -20.10 3.76
CA PRO A 576 -41.44 -20.30 2.40
C PRO A 576 -42.03 -19.32 1.36
N PHE A 577 -43.33 -19.01 1.44
CA PHE A 577 -43.97 -18.10 0.50
C PHE A 577 -43.41 -16.68 0.59
N TYR A 578 -43.24 -16.17 1.81
CA TYR A 578 -42.67 -14.84 2.05
C TYR A 578 -41.17 -14.79 1.76
N LYS A 579 -40.42 -15.86 2.06
CA LYS A 579 -39.02 -16.01 1.64
C LYS A 579 -38.88 -15.93 0.11
N ASN A 580 -39.74 -16.62 -0.64
CA ASN A 580 -39.75 -16.54 -2.10
C ASN A 580 -40.04 -15.11 -2.60
N SER A 581 -40.97 -14.39 -1.96
CA SER A 581 -41.23 -12.98 -2.31
C SER A 581 -40.05 -12.06 -1.99
N LEU A 582 -39.32 -12.29 -0.90
CA LEU A 582 -38.11 -11.53 -0.56
C LEU A 582 -37.02 -11.76 -1.61
N VAL A 583 -36.76 -13.03 -1.98
CA VAL A 583 -35.76 -13.39 -2.99
C VAL A 583 -36.05 -12.69 -4.32
N LYS A 584 -37.32 -12.63 -4.76
CA LYS A 584 -37.71 -11.87 -5.97
C LYS A 584 -37.38 -10.38 -5.85
N SER A 585 -37.67 -9.76 -4.71
CA SER A 585 -37.40 -8.33 -4.44
C SER A 585 -35.90 -8.03 -4.38
N GLN A 586 -35.12 -8.94 -3.80
CA GLN A 586 -33.64 -8.85 -3.78
C GLN A 586 -33.05 -8.96 -5.19
N VAL A 587 -33.58 -9.84 -6.03
CA VAL A 587 -33.14 -9.97 -7.43
C VAL A 587 -33.45 -8.69 -8.22
N SER A 588 -34.66 -8.13 -8.11
CA SER A 588 -35.00 -6.87 -8.79
C SER A 588 -34.16 -5.69 -8.29
N THR A 589 -33.95 -5.58 -6.97
CA THR A 589 -33.11 -4.52 -6.38
C THR A 589 -31.66 -4.65 -6.82
N GLY A 590 -31.15 -5.88 -6.91
CA GLY A 590 -29.82 -6.18 -7.47
C GLY A 590 -29.70 -5.81 -8.95
N GLU A 591 -30.75 -6.02 -9.74
CA GLU A 591 -30.79 -5.62 -11.16
C GLU A 591 -30.72 -4.09 -11.32
N TYR A 592 -31.47 -3.31 -10.51
CA TYR A 592 -31.35 -1.85 -10.50
C TYR A 592 -29.96 -1.38 -10.08
N TYR A 593 -29.38 -1.99 -9.03
CA TYR A 593 -28.03 -1.68 -8.59
C TYR A 593 -26.98 -1.96 -9.69
N ARG A 594 -27.11 -3.08 -10.40
CA ARG A 594 -26.23 -3.40 -11.54
C ARG A 594 -26.33 -2.37 -12.66
N ASN A 595 -27.54 -1.89 -12.98
CA ASN A 595 -27.73 -0.85 -13.99
C ASN A 595 -27.12 0.49 -13.56
N MET A 596 -27.27 0.85 -12.28
CA MET A 596 -26.64 2.03 -11.68
C MET A 596 -25.11 1.97 -11.81
N VAL A 597 -24.50 0.85 -11.38
CA VAL A 597 -23.05 0.61 -11.50
C VAL A 597 -22.60 0.64 -12.97
N LYS A 598 -23.41 0.12 -13.90
CA LYS A 598 -23.13 0.20 -15.33
C LYS A 598 -23.07 1.65 -15.81
N LYS A 599 -24.02 2.51 -15.41
CA LYS A 599 -24.01 3.94 -15.75
C LYS A 599 -22.78 4.65 -15.15
N GLU A 600 -22.42 4.34 -13.90
CA GLU A 600 -21.23 4.89 -13.24
C GLU A 600 -19.93 4.55 -13.99
N ILE A 601 -19.75 3.28 -14.36
CA ILE A 601 -18.57 2.82 -15.12
C ILE A 601 -18.48 3.54 -16.47
N ILE A 602 -19.61 3.67 -17.18
CA ILE A 602 -19.66 4.43 -18.44
C ILE A 602 -19.19 5.87 -18.19
N ALA A 603 -19.72 6.55 -17.18
CA ALA A 603 -19.34 7.93 -16.85
C ALA A 603 -17.85 8.05 -16.48
N GLU A 604 -17.29 7.11 -15.71
CA GLU A 604 -15.87 7.06 -15.34
C GLU A 604 -14.97 6.93 -16.57
N VAL A 605 -15.29 6.02 -17.50
CA VAL A 605 -14.54 5.86 -18.77
C VAL A 605 -14.60 7.14 -19.60
N LYS A 606 -15.80 7.71 -19.76
CA LYS A 606 -15.98 8.95 -20.53
C LYS A 606 -15.20 10.13 -19.92
N ARG A 607 -15.15 10.26 -18.58
CA ARG A 607 -14.35 11.29 -17.89
C ARG A 607 -12.85 11.10 -18.07
N ALA A 608 -12.37 9.86 -18.00
CA ALA A 608 -10.96 9.56 -18.24
C ALA A 608 -10.56 9.88 -19.69
N TRP A 609 -11.46 9.60 -20.65
CA TRP A 609 -11.29 9.94 -22.06
C TRP A 609 -11.23 11.46 -22.28
N THR A 610 -12.19 12.22 -21.75
CA THR A 610 -12.19 13.69 -21.90
C THR A 610 -10.99 14.35 -21.21
N TYR A 611 -10.53 13.80 -20.08
CA TYR A 611 -9.33 14.29 -19.41
C TYR A 611 -8.06 14.05 -20.23
N TYR A 612 -7.95 12.92 -20.94
CA TYR A 612 -6.85 12.69 -21.88
C TYR A 612 -6.86 13.73 -23.01
N GLN A 613 -8.01 13.97 -23.62
CA GLN A 613 -8.14 14.97 -24.69
C GLN A 613 -7.81 16.38 -24.20
N TYR A 614 -8.22 16.72 -22.96
CA TYR A 614 -7.84 17.96 -22.29
C TYR A 614 -6.32 18.09 -22.12
N ALA A 615 -5.67 17.10 -21.50
CA ALA A 615 -4.23 17.12 -21.27
C ALA A 615 -3.44 17.20 -22.59
N ASN A 616 -3.90 16.49 -23.62
CA ASN A 616 -3.28 16.52 -24.94
C ASN A 616 -3.47 17.87 -25.65
N SER A 617 -4.63 18.52 -25.49
CA SER A 617 -4.91 19.85 -26.05
C SER A 617 -4.06 20.95 -25.39
N ILE A 618 -3.81 20.85 -24.08
CA ILE A 618 -2.89 21.77 -23.40
C ILE A 618 -1.44 21.50 -23.82
N TYR A 619 -1.04 20.23 -23.91
CA TYR A 619 0.30 19.85 -24.38
C TYR A 619 0.57 20.39 -25.80
N SER A 620 -0.38 20.28 -26.73
CA SER A 620 -0.23 20.80 -28.09
C SER A 620 -0.13 22.34 -28.13
N LEU A 621 -0.86 23.04 -27.25
CA LEU A 621 -0.78 24.50 -27.09
C LEU A 621 0.64 24.95 -26.69
N TYR A 622 1.25 24.31 -25.68
CA TYR A 622 2.61 24.65 -25.25
C TYR A 622 3.68 24.22 -26.27
N LYS A 623 3.49 23.08 -26.93
CA LYS A 623 4.41 22.60 -27.97
C LYS A 623 4.54 23.58 -29.13
N HIS A 624 3.42 24.13 -29.61
CA HIS A 624 3.43 25.09 -30.72
C HIS A 624 4.11 26.42 -30.36
N GLN A 625 4.13 26.80 -29.08
CA GLN A 625 4.74 28.06 -28.62
C GLN A 625 6.24 27.96 -28.32
N ASP A 626 6.75 26.77 -27.97
CA ASP A 626 8.20 26.55 -27.81
C ASP A 626 8.96 26.77 -29.14
N GLU A 627 8.35 26.39 -30.27
CA GLU A 627 8.90 26.62 -31.62
C GLU A 627 9.09 28.12 -31.91
N ILE A 628 8.23 28.99 -31.37
CA ILE A 628 8.31 30.45 -31.52
C ILE A 628 9.41 31.04 -30.61
N ALA A 629 9.56 30.50 -29.40
CA ALA A 629 10.51 30.99 -28.40
C ALA A 629 11.99 30.71 -28.73
N GLN A 630 12.28 29.69 -29.55
CA GLN A 630 13.66 29.34 -29.96
C GLN A 630 14.34 30.35 -30.90
N SER A 631 13.60 31.35 -31.40
CA SER A 631 14.13 32.38 -32.33
C SER A 631 14.91 33.53 -31.67
N GLY A 632 14.91 33.64 -30.33
CA GLY A 632 15.46 34.79 -29.60
C GLY A 632 16.98 34.86 -29.46
N ASP A 633 17.67 33.72 -29.33
CA ASP A 633 19.13 33.71 -29.09
C ASP A 633 19.95 34.27 -30.26
N LEU A 634 19.42 34.12 -31.48
CA LEU A 634 20.03 34.62 -32.71
C LEU A 634 20.01 36.16 -32.78
N ARG A 635 18.96 36.81 -32.27
CA ARG A 635 18.81 38.29 -32.34
C ARG A 635 19.72 39.03 -31.37
N TYR A 636 19.99 38.46 -30.18
CA TYR A 636 21.01 39.01 -29.28
C TYR A 636 22.42 38.94 -29.89
N SER A 637 22.73 37.84 -30.58
CA SER A 637 24.02 37.69 -31.27
C SER A 637 24.21 38.69 -32.43
N GLN A 638 23.11 39.23 -32.96
CA GLN A 638 23.09 40.24 -34.02
C GLN A 638 23.11 41.69 -33.48
N GLY A 639 22.97 41.89 -32.16
CA GLY A 639 23.02 43.20 -31.51
C GLY A 639 21.69 43.96 -31.50
N ASP A 640 20.58 43.28 -31.82
CA ASP A 640 19.26 43.91 -32.02
C ASP A 640 18.43 44.10 -30.73
N ILE A 641 18.82 43.47 -29.61
CA ILE A 641 18.05 43.45 -28.35
C ILE A 641 18.94 43.67 -27.12
N ASP A 642 18.37 44.28 -26.07
CA ASP A 642 19.07 44.53 -24.80
C ASP A 642 19.24 43.25 -23.94
N LEU A 643 20.12 43.30 -22.93
CA LEU A 643 20.31 42.21 -21.98
C LEU A 643 19.01 41.89 -21.20
N THR A 644 18.22 42.92 -20.86
CA THR A 644 16.94 42.73 -20.15
C THR A 644 15.94 41.96 -21.00
N GLU A 645 15.83 42.34 -22.27
CA GLU A 645 15.00 41.73 -23.30
C GLU A 645 15.39 40.27 -23.54
N LYS A 646 16.69 39.98 -23.64
CA LYS A 646 17.22 38.61 -23.70
C LYS A 646 16.84 37.77 -22.48
N ASN A 647 16.95 38.34 -21.28
CA ASN A 647 16.60 37.65 -20.05
C ASN A 647 15.10 37.34 -19.99
N MET A 648 14.23 38.21 -20.50
CA MET A 648 12.79 37.93 -20.61
C MET A 648 12.47 36.80 -21.59
N ILE A 649 13.10 36.77 -22.77
CA ILE A 649 12.90 35.70 -23.76
C ILE A 649 13.37 34.36 -23.21
N SER A 650 14.57 34.34 -22.62
CA SER A 650 15.14 33.11 -22.05
C SER A 650 14.32 32.60 -20.86
N ALA A 651 13.79 33.47 -20.00
CA ALA A 651 12.88 33.11 -18.92
C ALA A 651 11.54 32.55 -19.45
N MET A 652 10.97 33.15 -20.49
CA MET A 652 9.76 32.66 -21.15
C MET A 652 9.98 31.28 -21.78
N ALA A 653 11.08 31.10 -22.51
CA ALA A 653 11.45 29.81 -23.12
C ALA A 653 11.70 28.73 -22.06
N ALA A 654 12.36 29.07 -20.95
CA ALA A 654 12.56 28.15 -19.84
C ALA A 654 11.23 27.73 -19.20
N ASN A 655 10.31 28.67 -18.98
CA ASN A 655 8.97 28.37 -18.46
C ASN A 655 8.18 27.47 -19.43
N MET A 656 8.23 27.75 -20.74
CA MET A 656 7.60 26.90 -21.76
C MET A 656 8.11 25.46 -21.74
N ARG A 657 9.43 25.26 -21.63
CA ARG A 657 10.02 23.92 -21.53
C ARG A 657 9.58 23.18 -20.27
N ILE A 658 9.54 23.86 -19.12
CA ILE A 658 9.06 23.28 -17.87
C ILE A 658 7.58 22.86 -18.01
N MET A 659 6.75 23.73 -18.58
CA MET A 659 5.34 23.43 -18.82
C MET A 659 5.16 22.28 -19.82
N LEU A 660 5.96 22.23 -20.88
CA LEU A 660 5.91 21.14 -21.86
C LEU A 660 6.25 19.80 -21.21
N LEU A 661 7.32 19.74 -20.39
CA LEU A 661 7.67 18.53 -19.64
C LEU A 661 6.56 18.12 -18.66
N HIS A 662 5.99 19.08 -17.94
CA HIS A 662 4.88 18.83 -17.02
C HIS A 662 3.66 18.23 -17.77
N TRP A 663 3.23 18.85 -18.87
CA TRP A 663 2.10 18.38 -19.65
C TRP A 663 2.38 17.07 -20.41
N GLN A 664 3.62 16.81 -20.79
CA GLN A 664 4.04 15.52 -21.34
C GLN A 664 3.84 14.40 -20.31
N GLU A 665 4.21 14.63 -19.06
CA GLU A 665 3.96 13.68 -17.97
C GLU A 665 2.47 13.56 -17.64
N GLU A 666 1.70 14.66 -17.63
CA GLU A 666 0.25 14.61 -17.42
C GLU A 666 -0.47 13.80 -18.51
N VAL A 667 -0.06 13.92 -19.78
CA VAL A 667 -0.57 13.07 -20.87
C VAL A 667 -0.21 11.60 -20.66
N SER A 668 1.01 11.31 -20.19
CA SER A 668 1.43 9.95 -19.83
C SER A 668 0.57 9.37 -18.70
N LEU A 669 0.26 10.18 -17.67
CA LEU A 669 -0.63 9.82 -16.57
C LEU A 669 -2.07 9.62 -17.04
N ALA A 670 -2.60 10.48 -17.91
CA ALA A 670 -3.93 10.35 -18.47
C ALA A 670 -4.10 9.03 -19.25
N LYS A 671 -3.09 8.60 -20.03
CA LYS A 671 -3.07 7.29 -20.72
C LYS A 671 -3.16 6.12 -19.73
N LYS A 672 -2.40 6.20 -18.63
CA LYS A 672 -2.44 5.18 -17.56
C LYS A 672 -3.80 5.15 -16.86
N ARG A 673 -4.36 6.31 -16.52
CA ARG A 673 -5.70 6.44 -15.92
C ARG A 673 -6.78 5.81 -16.79
N LEU A 674 -6.75 6.08 -18.10
CA LEU A 674 -7.70 5.48 -19.06
C LEU A 674 -7.58 3.96 -19.11
N THR A 675 -6.35 3.44 -19.13
CA THR A 675 -6.10 1.98 -19.07
C THR A 675 -6.62 1.37 -17.77
N TRP A 676 -6.43 2.04 -16.63
CA TRP A 676 -6.91 1.59 -15.32
C TRP A 676 -8.43 1.54 -15.22
N VAL A 677 -9.12 2.57 -15.71
CA VAL A 677 -10.60 2.62 -15.68
C VAL A 677 -11.20 1.54 -16.58
N CYS A 678 -10.54 1.20 -17.69
CA CYS A 678 -10.96 0.09 -18.54
C CYS A 678 -10.62 -1.30 -17.99
N TYR A 679 -9.86 -1.40 -16.88
CA TYR A 679 -9.35 -2.66 -16.31
C TYR A 679 -8.75 -3.58 -17.39
N SER A 680 -7.96 -2.99 -18.28
CA SER A 680 -7.29 -3.71 -19.38
C SER A 680 -5.83 -3.98 -19.02
N ASP A 681 -5.37 -5.20 -19.29
CA ASP A 681 -3.96 -5.58 -19.18
C ASP A 681 -3.11 -4.95 -20.30
N ILE A 682 -3.77 -4.52 -21.38
CA ILE A 682 -3.17 -3.84 -22.53
C ILE A 682 -3.31 -2.33 -22.39
N GLN A 683 -2.24 -1.58 -22.70
CA GLN A 683 -2.29 -0.11 -22.75
C GLN A 683 -3.25 0.35 -23.84
N ILE A 684 -4.26 1.13 -23.46
CA ILE A 684 -5.26 1.69 -24.37
C ILE A 684 -4.86 3.11 -24.76
N LEU A 685 -4.85 3.38 -26.06
CA LEU A 685 -4.64 4.72 -26.63
C LEU A 685 -5.92 5.19 -27.32
N PRO A 686 -6.39 6.41 -27.06
CA PRO A 686 -7.50 7.00 -27.81
C PRO A 686 -7.18 7.11 -29.30
N SER A 687 -8.18 6.87 -30.15
CA SER A 687 -8.07 7.09 -31.60
C SER A 687 -8.22 8.56 -31.99
N ASP A 688 -8.92 9.36 -31.16
CA ASP A 688 -9.17 10.78 -31.36
C ASP A 688 -8.50 11.60 -30.25
N ASP A 689 -7.58 12.46 -30.69
CA ASP A 689 -6.73 13.30 -29.85
C ASP A 689 -7.32 14.72 -29.63
N SER A 690 -8.42 15.06 -30.31
CA SER A 690 -9.05 16.38 -30.28
C SER A 690 -10.16 16.50 -29.23
N LEU A 691 -10.24 17.63 -28.52
CA LEU A 691 -11.26 17.89 -27.50
C LEU A 691 -12.53 18.45 -28.16
N ALA A 692 -13.51 17.58 -28.44
CA ALA A 692 -14.81 17.98 -29.00
C ALA A 692 -15.81 18.42 -27.92
N ILE A 693 -16.69 19.37 -28.24
CA ILE A 693 -17.77 19.82 -27.35
C ILE A 693 -18.93 18.83 -27.43
N PHE A 694 -19.39 18.32 -26.29
CA PHE A 694 -20.54 17.40 -26.23
C PHE A 694 -21.88 18.13 -26.38
N GLN A 695 -22.78 17.55 -27.16
CA GLN A 695 -24.13 18.09 -27.34
C GLN A 695 -24.98 17.76 -26.11
N SER A 696 -25.55 18.77 -25.44
CA SER A 696 -26.51 18.59 -24.33
C SER A 696 -27.94 18.62 -24.86
N SER A 697 -28.78 17.68 -24.44
CA SER A 697 -30.23 17.76 -24.66
C SER A 697 -30.82 18.84 -23.74
N ASP A 698 -31.40 19.91 -24.30
CA ASP A 698 -32.03 21.01 -23.55
C ASP A 698 -33.43 20.63 -22.94
N THR A 699 -33.76 19.34 -22.87
CA THR A 699 -35.04 18.85 -22.31
C THR A 699 -35.03 18.82 -20.78
N ASP A 700 -36.20 18.94 -20.15
CA ASP A 700 -36.39 18.77 -18.70
C ASP A 700 -35.99 17.34 -18.28
N LEU A 701 -34.71 17.16 -17.97
CA LEU A 701 -34.16 15.86 -17.60
C LEU A 701 -34.61 15.50 -16.18
N LEU A 702 -35.36 14.40 -16.10
CA LEU A 702 -35.81 13.79 -14.87
C LEU A 702 -34.67 13.00 -14.19
N PRO A 703 -34.68 12.88 -12.86
CA PRO A 703 -33.74 12.03 -12.15
C PRO A 703 -33.79 10.57 -12.62
N SER A 704 -32.63 9.92 -12.65
CA SER A 704 -32.42 8.56 -13.11
C SER A 704 -33.34 7.54 -12.41
N ALA A 705 -34.19 6.86 -13.18
CA ALA A 705 -35.13 5.86 -12.70
C ALA A 705 -34.41 4.66 -12.08
N ASP A 706 -33.22 4.29 -12.57
CA ASP A 706 -32.41 3.20 -11.98
C ASP A 706 -32.05 3.49 -10.51
N HIS A 707 -31.66 4.74 -10.19
CA HIS A 707 -31.34 5.15 -8.82
C HIS A 707 -32.60 5.16 -7.94
N LEU A 708 -33.70 5.74 -8.44
CA LEU A 708 -34.97 5.79 -7.71
C LEU A 708 -35.53 4.40 -7.43
N ASN A 709 -35.49 3.50 -8.42
CA ASN A 709 -35.96 2.12 -8.29
C ASN A 709 -35.08 1.31 -7.34
N TYR A 710 -33.76 1.57 -7.31
CA TYR A 710 -32.87 0.95 -6.32
C TYR A 710 -33.23 1.37 -4.88
N PHE A 711 -33.46 2.67 -4.64
CA PHE A 711 -33.86 3.16 -3.32
C PHE A 711 -35.20 2.57 -2.87
N LEU A 712 -36.19 2.53 -3.77
CA LEU A 712 -37.49 1.90 -3.50
C LEU A 712 -37.39 0.38 -3.32
N GLY A 713 -36.50 -0.27 -4.06
CA GLY A 713 -36.22 -1.71 -3.94
C GLY A 713 -35.73 -2.09 -2.54
N LYS A 714 -34.85 -1.27 -1.95
CA LYS A 714 -34.38 -1.46 -0.56
C LYS A 714 -35.50 -1.38 0.47
N VAL A 715 -36.48 -0.51 0.26
CA VAL A 715 -37.68 -0.42 1.10
C VAL A 715 -38.53 -1.69 0.96
N ASP A 716 -38.73 -2.19 -0.26
CA ASP A 716 -39.50 -3.41 -0.47
C ASP A 716 -38.81 -4.64 0.13
N GLU A 717 -37.48 -4.77 0.05
CA GLU A 717 -36.71 -5.82 0.74
C GLU A 717 -37.00 -5.85 2.25
N GLN A 718 -36.89 -4.70 2.93
CA GLN A 718 -37.19 -4.59 4.36
C GLN A 718 -38.65 -4.90 4.68
N LYS A 719 -39.58 -4.52 3.79
CA LYS A 719 -41.00 -4.83 3.91
C LYS A 719 -41.25 -6.34 3.85
N LYS A 720 -40.57 -7.06 2.95
CA LYS A 720 -40.67 -8.53 2.87
C LYS A 720 -40.02 -9.21 4.07
N LEU A 721 -38.89 -8.70 4.59
CA LEU A 721 -38.29 -9.20 5.83
C LEU A 721 -39.22 -9.08 7.04
N LEU A 722 -39.95 -7.96 7.17
CA LEU A 722 -40.98 -7.80 8.20
C LEU A 722 -42.10 -8.83 8.07
N GLN A 723 -42.53 -9.17 6.84
CA GLN A 723 -43.52 -10.20 6.61
C GLN A 723 -43.01 -11.60 7.00
N ILE A 724 -41.74 -11.91 6.74
CA ILE A 724 -41.10 -13.16 7.16
C ILE A 724 -41.08 -13.27 8.69
N GLU A 725 -40.63 -12.24 9.41
CA GLU A 725 -40.60 -12.26 10.88
C GLU A 725 -42.00 -12.37 11.49
N ARG A 726 -43.03 -11.82 10.83
CA ARG A 726 -44.42 -12.02 11.24
C ARG A 726 -44.94 -13.43 10.96
N SER A 727 -44.49 -14.07 9.89
CA SER A 727 -44.91 -15.44 9.53
C SER A 727 -44.44 -16.49 10.54
N LYS A 728 -43.35 -16.23 11.27
CA LYS A 728 -42.80 -17.10 12.33
C LYS A 728 -43.66 -17.16 13.61
N PHE A 729 -44.72 -16.34 13.72
CA PHE A 729 -45.74 -16.51 14.77
C PHE A 729 -46.71 -17.66 14.48
N PHE A 730 -46.71 -18.17 13.24
CA PHE A 730 -47.48 -19.34 12.86
C PHE A 730 -46.82 -20.62 13.39
N PRO A 731 -47.58 -21.62 13.88
CA PRO A 731 -47.01 -22.85 14.41
C PRO A 731 -46.21 -23.64 13.37
N GLU A 732 -45.21 -24.37 13.85
CA GLU A 732 -44.43 -25.31 13.05
C GLU A 732 -44.98 -26.74 13.21
N PHE A 733 -44.89 -27.53 12.16
CA PHE A 733 -45.39 -28.90 12.15
C PHE A 733 -44.23 -29.88 12.10
N SER A 734 -44.34 -31.01 12.79
CA SER A 734 -43.37 -32.10 12.71
C SER A 734 -44.06 -33.45 12.56
N PHE A 735 -43.35 -34.39 11.97
CA PHE A 735 -43.82 -35.76 11.78
C PHE A 735 -42.77 -36.72 12.34
N GLY A 736 -43.19 -37.57 13.27
CA GLY A 736 -42.33 -38.48 14.00
C GLY A 736 -42.77 -39.94 13.91
N TYR A 737 -41.80 -40.84 13.95
CA TYR A 737 -42.00 -42.28 14.04
C TYR A 737 -41.12 -42.83 15.15
N THR A 738 -41.74 -43.53 16.10
CA THR A 738 -41.05 -44.10 17.26
C THR A 738 -41.27 -45.60 17.31
N ARG A 739 -40.20 -46.33 17.61
CA ARG A 739 -40.19 -47.76 17.86
C ARG A 739 -39.58 -48.03 19.22
N GLN A 740 -40.38 -48.61 20.11
CA GLN A 740 -40.01 -48.87 21.49
C GLN A 740 -40.16 -50.36 21.85
N LYS A 741 -39.34 -50.78 22.81
CA LYS A 741 -39.42 -52.09 23.48
C LYS A 741 -39.45 -51.85 24.98
N ILE A 742 -40.52 -52.30 25.63
CA ILE A 742 -40.72 -52.23 27.08
C ILE A 742 -40.84 -53.67 27.57
N ALA A 743 -39.86 -54.20 28.32
CA ALA A 743 -39.87 -55.62 28.68
C ALA A 743 -41.11 -55.97 29.55
N PRO A 744 -41.86 -57.04 29.25
CA PRO A 744 -41.58 -58.13 28.29
C PRO A 744 -42.09 -57.91 26.85
N LEU A 745 -42.82 -56.83 26.56
CA LEU A 745 -43.41 -56.53 25.25
C LEU A 745 -42.33 -56.10 24.23
N LYS A 746 -42.44 -56.60 23.01
CA LYS A 746 -41.54 -56.29 21.89
C LYS A 746 -42.34 -55.70 20.73
N ASN A 747 -41.75 -54.76 19.98
CA ASN A 747 -42.30 -54.12 18.77
C ASN A 747 -43.51 -53.18 18.98
N LEU A 748 -43.40 -52.23 19.90
CA LEU A 748 -44.37 -51.14 20.01
C LEU A 748 -43.97 -50.03 19.04
N ASN A 749 -44.81 -49.75 18.04
CA ASN A 749 -44.58 -48.70 17.06
C ASN A 749 -45.62 -47.60 17.25
N SER A 750 -45.22 -46.34 17.20
CA SER A 750 -46.12 -45.19 17.24
C SER A 750 -45.74 -44.17 16.15
N TRP A 751 -46.77 -43.51 15.65
CA TRP A 751 -46.65 -42.36 14.75
C TRP A 751 -47.05 -41.12 15.53
N MET A 752 -46.31 -40.04 15.36
CA MET A 752 -46.50 -38.78 16.06
C MET A 752 -46.64 -37.65 15.04
N VAL A 753 -47.63 -36.79 15.24
CA VAL A 753 -47.75 -35.52 14.52
C VAL A 753 -47.61 -34.43 15.57
N GLY A 754 -46.52 -33.66 15.50
CA GLY A 754 -46.22 -32.58 16.41
C GLY A 754 -46.67 -31.23 15.85
N VAL A 755 -47.19 -30.37 16.72
CA VAL A 755 -47.43 -28.96 16.41
C VAL A 755 -46.73 -28.13 17.48
N SER A 756 -45.74 -27.36 17.07
CA SER A 756 -44.90 -26.54 17.94
C SER A 756 -45.38 -25.09 17.91
N PHE A 757 -45.85 -24.60 19.05
CA PHE A 757 -46.24 -23.21 19.23
C PHE A 757 -45.16 -22.44 19.99
N PRO A 758 -44.74 -21.26 19.54
CA PRO A 758 -43.84 -20.42 20.31
C PRO A 758 -44.59 -19.83 21.52
N ILE A 759 -44.47 -20.47 22.69
CA ILE A 759 -45.10 -20.02 23.94
C ILE A 759 -44.47 -18.70 24.42
N LEU A 760 -43.15 -18.54 24.25
CA LEU A 760 -42.42 -17.31 24.55
C LEU A 760 -42.42 -16.37 23.33
N PHE A 761 -43.42 -15.48 23.25
CA PHE A 761 -43.57 -14.52 22.15
C PHE A 761 -42.69 -13.27 22.28
N PHE A 762 -42.08 -13.01 23.44
CA PHE A 762 -41.28 -11.80 23.67
C PHE A 762 -40.09 -11.64 22.70
N PRO A 763 -39.28 -12.69 22.42
CA PRO A 763 -38.19 -12.58 21.45
C PRO A 763 -38.69 -12.31 20.03
N GLN A 764 -39.74 -13.01 19.60
CA GLN A 764 -40.29 -12.87 18.24
C GLN A 764 -40.99 -11.51 18.05
N LYS A 765 -41.66 -10.99 19.08
CA LYS A 765 -42.23 -9.64 19.11
C LYS A 765 -41.13 -8.58 19.04
N SER A 766 -40.00 -8.79 19.71
CA SER A 766 -38.84 -7.91 19.63
C SER A 766 -38.24 -7.89 18.21
N ARG A 767 -38.04 -9.07 17.59
CA ARG A 767 -37.56 -9.19 16.20
C ARG A 767 -38.49 -8.54 15.18
N SER A 768 -39.82 -8.71 15.33
CA SER A 768 -40.79 -7.99 14.49
C SER A 768 -40.74 -6.47 14.69
N LYS A 769 -40.53 -5.99 15.93
CA LYS A 769 -40.37 -4.56 16.21
C LYS A 769 -39.08 -4.02 15.58
N GLN A 770 -37.98 -4.77 15.65
CA GLN A 770 -36.72 -4.45 14.99
C GLN A 770 -36.88 -4.34 13.47
N ALA A 771 -37.51 -5.34 12.83
CA ALA A 771 -37.78 -5.33 11.39
C ALA A 771 -38.72 -4.18 10.96
N LYS A 772 -39.64 -3.77 11.84
CA LYS A 772 -40.49 -2.58 11.59
C LYS A 772 -39.70 -1.29 11.66
N ILE A 773 -38.74 -1.20 12.59
CA ILE A 773 -37.84 -0.04 12.69
C ILE A 773 -36.89 -0.01 11.49
N SER A 774 -36.33 -1.15 11.06
CA SER A 774 -35.46 -1.21 9.88
C SER A 774 -36.17 -0.81 8.59
N LEU A 775 -37.45 -1.19 8.43
CA LEU A 775 -38.28 -0.68 7.33
C LEU A 775 -38.39 0.84 7.35
N ARG A 776 -38.66 1.43 8.52
CA ARG A 776 -38.78 2.89 8.66
C ARG A 776 -37.46 3.62 8.39
N ILE A 777 -36.34 3.04 8.81
CA ILE A 777 -35.00 3.56 8.49
C ILE A 777 -34.80 3.55 6.98
N ALA A 778 -35.11 2.44 6.30
CA ALA A 778 -34.99 2.35 4.84
C ALA A 778 -35.92 3.34 4.11
N GLU A 779 -37.14 3.60 4.61
CA GLU A 779 -38.04 4.63 4.09
C GLU A 779 -37.40 6.03 4.18
N TRP A 780 -36.87 6.41 5.35
CA TRP A 780 -36.19 7.69 5.54
C TRP A 780 -34.91 7.82 4.71
N GLU A 781 -34.13 6.76 4.58
CA GLU A 781 -32.95 6.72 3.73
C GLU A 781 -33.32 6.89 2.25
N ALA A 782 -34.37 6.23 1.78
CA ALA A 782 -34.84 6.38 0.40
C ALA A 782 -35.33 7.81 0.12
N ASP A 783 -36.07 8.43 1.04
CA ASP A 783 -36.52 9.82 0.90
C ASP A 783 -35.34 10.83 0.92
N ASN A 784 -34.36 10.61 1.79
CA ASN A 784 -33.14 11.41 1.83
C ASN A 784 -32.33 11.28 0.53
N ASN A 785 -32.11 10.05 0.07
CA ASN A 785 -31.37 9.77 -1.16
C ASN A 785 -32.07 10.35 -2.40
N ARG A 786 -33.40 10.29 -2.45
CA ARG A 786 -34.20 10.93 -3.49
C ARG A 786 -34.01 12.45 -3.49
N THR A 787 -34.07 13.07 -2.32
CA THR A 787 -33.84 14.52 -2.18
C THR A 787 -32.42 14.91 -2.59
N MET A 788 -31.41 14.13 -2.17
CA MET A 788 -30.01 14.35 -2.57
C MET A 788 -29.82 14.22 -4.08
N LEU A 789 -30.43 13.21 -4.71
CA LEU A 789 -30.38 13.03 -6.16
C LEU A 789 -31.01 14.23 -6.89
N ASN A 790 -32.18 14.70 -6.46
CA ASN A 790 -32.82 15.88 -7.04
C ASN A 790 -31.94 17.13 -6.90
N ASN A 791 -31.40 17.38 -5.70
CA ASN A 791 -30.49 18.51 -5.47
C ASN A 791 -29.24 18.42 -6.34
N LYS A 792 -28.72 17.21 -6.56
CA LYS A 792 -27.54 17.01 -7.41
C LYS A 792 -27.83 17.32 -8.87
N VAL A 793 -28.99 16.89 -9.38
CA VAL A 793 -29.43 17.21 -10.74
C VAL A 793 -29.59 18.72 -10.93
N GLU A 794 -30.21 19.41 -9.97
CA GLU A 794 -30.37 20.88 -10.02
C GLU A 794 -29.03 21.64 -9.94
N GLU A 795 -28.10 21.19 -9.08
CA GLU A 795 -26.73 21.72 -9.02
C GLU A 795 -26.03 21.61 -10.39
N LEU A 796 -26.13 20.45 -11.03
CA LEU A 796 -25.49 20.17 -12.32
C LEU A 796 -26.11 20.97 -13.46
N LYS A 797 -27.43 21.16 -13.47
CA LYS A 797 -28.11 22.06 -14.42
C LYS A 797 -27.60 23.50 -14.28
N GLY A 798 -27.46 23.99 -13.04
CA GLY A 798 -26.90 25.31 -12.77
C GLY A 798 -25.48 25.48 -13.28
N ARG A 799 -24.61 24.49 -13.01
CA ARG A 799 -23.21 24.48 -13.46
C ARG A 799 -23.11 24.41 -14.99
N LEU A 800 -23.93 23.58 -15.63
CA LEU A 800 -23.97 23.46 -17.09
C LEU A 800 -24.40 24.77 -17.75
N ARG A 801 -25.41 25.46 -17.21
CA ARG A 801 -25.82 26.78 -17.73
C ARG A 801 -24.68 27.80 -17.64
N GLN A 802 -24.00 27.87 -16.51
CA GLN A 802 -22.85 28.77 -16.31
C GLN A 802 -21.71 28.48 -17.31
N GLN A 803 -21.41 27.19 -17.54
CA GLN A 803 -20.38 26.79 -18.48
C GLN A 803 -20.79 27.02 -19.94
N LYS A 804 -22.08 26.85 -20.28
CA LYS A 804 -22.64 27.16 -21.61
C LYS A 804 -22.48 28.65 -21.95
N GLU A 805 -22.80 29.53 -21.01
CA GLU A 805 -22.59 30.98 -21.13
C GLU A 805 -21.09 31.33 -21.29
N SER A 806 -20.24 30.69 -20.48
CA SER A 806 -18.78 30.88 -20.58
C SER A 806 -18.23 30.41 -21.94
N LEU A 807 -18.72 29.28 -22.46
CA LEU A 807 -18.34 28.78 -23.77
C LEU A 807 -18.75 29.74 -24.89
N GLN A 808 -19.97 30.28 -24.84
CA GLN A 808 -20.44 31.26 -25.83
C GLN A 808 -19.52 32.48 -25.89
N TYR A 809 -19.10 33.02 -24.74
CA TYR A 809 -18.14 34.13 -24.68
C TYR A 809 -16.82 33.79 -25.36
N PHE A 810 -16.24 32.60 -25.09
CA PHE A 810 -14.99 32.20 -25.72
C PHE A 810 -15.14 31.94 -27.22
N THR A 811 -16.21 31.29 -27.66
CA THR A 811 -16.42 30.95 -29.08
C THR A 811 -16.78 32.15 -29.95
N GLU A 812 -17.55 33.12 -29.43
CA GLU A 812 -18.01 34.26 -30.22
C GLU A 812 -16.99 35.40 -30.25
N ALA A 813 -16.30 35.65 -29.13
CA ALA A 813 -15.42 36.81 -28.97
C ALA A 813 -13.96 36.44 -28.66
N ALA A 814 -13.71 35.82 -27.51
CA ALA A 814 -12.35 35.80 -26.95
C ALA A 814 -11.34 34.98 -27.76
N LEU A 815 -11.75 33.89 -28.43
CA LEU A 815 -10.83 33.13 -29.29
C LEU A 815 -10.40 33.91 -30.54
N ASN A 816 -11.33 34.62 -31.18
CA ASN A 816 -11.03 35.47 -32.33
C ASN A 816 -10.09 36.61 -31.93
N GLU A 817 -10.30 37.19 -30.74
CA GLU A 817 -9.43 38.22 -30.17
C GLU A 817 -8.03 37.67 -29.86
N ALA A 818 -7.93 36.48 -29.24
CA ALA A 818 -6.65 35.84 -28.93
C ALA A 818 -5.85 35.49 -30.19
N GLU A 819 -6.50 35.04 -31.27
CA GLU A 819 -5.85 34.74 -32.54
C GLU A 819 -5.40 36.03 -33.26
N SER A 820 -6.26 37.05 -33.31
CA SER A 820 -5.91 38.36 -33.84
C SER A 820 -4.72 38.98 -33.09
N LEU A 821 -4.73 38.90 -31.76
CA LEU A 821 -3.69 39.43 -30.89
C LEU A 821 -2.37 38.65 -31.05
N GLN A 822 -2.41 37.33 -31.17
CA GLN A 822 -1.23 36.52 -31.47
C GLN A 822 -0.64 36.85 -32.86
N ASN A 823 -1.48 36.89 -33.90
CA ASN A 823 -1.03 37.16 -35.27
C ASN A 823 -0.48 38.59 -35.40
N SER A 824 -1.16 39.58 -34.82
CA SER A 824 -0.70 40.97 -34.79
C SER A 824 0.62 41.10 -34.03
N ALA A 825 0.77 40.45 -32.87
CA ALA A 825 2.02 40.47 -32.11
C ALA A 825 3.18 39.84 -32.90
N VAL A 826 2.97 38.69 -33.55
CA VAL A 826 4.01 38.02 -34.37
C VAL A 826 4.39 38.89 -35.58
N SER A 827 3.42 39.48 -36.28
CA SER A 827 3.70 40.34 -37.44
C SER A 827 4.40 41.64 -37.05
N ARG A 828 3.94 42.32 -36.00
CA ARG A 828 4.54 43.59 -35.52
C ARG A 828 5.93 43.38 -34.94
N TYR A 829 6.14 42.29 -34.21
CA TYR A 829 7.46 41.92 -33.70
C TYR A 829 8.42 41.56 -34.84
N GLY A 830 7.94 40.88 -35.88
CA GLY A 830 8.72 40.60 -37.09
C GLY A 830 9.06 41.85 -37.92
N ALA A 831 8.19 42.87 -37.90
CA ALA A 831 8.41 44.18 -38.54
C ALA A 831 9.20 45.18 -37.67
N ASN A 832 9.62 44.76 -36.46
CA ASN A 832 10.32 45.59 -35.48
C ASN A 832 9.53 46.84 -35.01
N GLU A 833 8.19 46.74 -35.00
CA GLU A 833 7.27 47.81 -34.60
C GLU A 833 6.95 47.82 -33.09
N ILE A 834 7.13 46.68 -32.41
CA ILE A 834 6.88 46.52 -30.96
C ILE A 834 8.10 45.92 -30.27
N ASP A 835 8.29 46.29 -29.00
CA ASP A 835 9.33 45.72 -28.15
C ASP A 835 8.98 44.28 -27.72
N ILE A 836 10.00 43.51 -27.32
CA ILE A 836 9.84 42.15 -26.81
C ILE A 836 8.91 42.11 -25.59
N THR A 837 8.90 43.15 -24.76
CA THR A 837 8.06 43.18 -23.56
C THR A 837 6.59 43.13 -23.94
N GLU A 838 6.19 43.94 -24.94
CA GLU A 838 4.84 43.98 -25.50
C GLU A 838 4.50 42.68 -26.24
N PHE A 839 5.48 42.09 -26.95
CA PHE A 839 5.33 40.79 -27.60
C PHE A 839 5.05 39.66 -26.59
N VAL A 840 5.87 39.55 -25.54
CA VAL A 840 5.73 38.53 -24.48
C VAL A 840 4.39 38.68 -23.76
N GLN A 841 3.98 39.92 -23.42
CA GLN A 841 2.69 40.19 -22.79
C GLN A 841 1.52 39.79 -23.69
N SER A 842 1.61 40.09 -24.99
CA SER A 842 0.58 39.73 -25.97
C SER A 842 0.47 38.21 -26.11
N ILE A 843 1.59 37.50 -26.30
CA ILE A 843 1.60 36.04 -26.43
C ILE A 843 1.09 35.34 -25.17
N ASN A 844 1.48 35.83 -23.98
CA ASN A 844 0.97 35.32 -22.71
C ASN A 844 -0.55 35.51 -22.60
N SER A 845 -1.07 36.70 -22.94
CA SER A 845 -2.51 36.99 -22.90
C SER A 845 -3.29 36.09 -23.87
N ALA A 846 -2.83 35.94 -25.11
CA ALA A 846 -3.44 35.03 -26.08
C ALA A 846 -3.42 33.57 -25.62
N ARG A 847 -2.32 33.13 -25.01
CA ARG A 847 -2.19 31.77 -24.44
C ARG A 847 -3.19 31.56 -23.31
N ASP A 848 -3.28 32.50 -22.37
CA ASP A 848 -4.12 32.35 -21.18
C ASP A 848 -5.62 32.31 -21.56
N ILE A 849 -6.02 33.05 -22.60
CA ILE A 849 -7.36 32.94 -23.19
C ILE A 849 -7.59 31.55 -23.80
N LYS A 850 -6.66 31.05 -24.65
CA LYS A 850 -6.77 29.72 -25.27
C LYS A 850 -6.79 28.59 -24.24
N LYS A 851 -5.97 28.70 -23.19
CA LYS A 851 -5.96 27.76 -22.05
C LYS A 851 -7.31 27.78 -21.31
N SER A 852 -7.82 28.97 -20.99
CA SER A 852 -9.11 29.13 -20.29
C SER A 852 -10.27 28.56 -21.09
N TYR A 853 -10.24 28.69 -22.42
CA TYR A 853 -11.20 28.03 -23.31
C TYR A 853 -11.12 26.50 -23.21
N ILE A 854 -9.93 25.91 -23.31
CA ILE A 854 -9.74 24.45 -23.21
C ILE A 854 -10.22 23.92 -21.84
N GLU A 855 -9.94 24.64 -20.75
CA GLU A 855 -10.44 24.33 -19.42
C GLU A 855 -11.97 24.42 -19.33
N THR A 856 -12.56 25.44 -19.96
CA THR A 856 -14.02 25.62 -20.00
C THR A 856 -14.70 24.50 -20.78
N VAL A 857 -14.14 24.08 -21.92
CA VAL A 857 -14.65 22.94 -22.71
C VAL A 857 -14.57 21.64 -21.91
N TYR A 858 -13.45 21.39 -21.23
CA TYR A 858 -13.31 20.21 -20.36
C TYR A 858 -14.35 20.22 -19.24
N ASN A 859 -14.49 21.34 -18.53
CA ASN A 859 -15.42 21.49 -17.43
C ASN A 859 -16.88 21.34 -17.90
N TYR A 860 -17.22 21.89 -19.06
CA TYR A 860 -18.53 21.70 -19.70
C TYR A 860 -18.80 20.24 -20.03
N ASN A 861 -17.87 19.56 -20.72
CA ASN A 861 -18.02 18.15 -21.07
C ASN A 861 -18.17 17.28 -19.82
N VAL A 862 -17.41 17.54 -18.75
CA VAL A 862 -17.55 16.84 -17.48
C VAL A 862 -18.94 17.04 -16.89
N SER A 863 -19.46 18.27 -16.85
CA SER A 863 -20.83 18.52 -16.36
C SER A 863 -21.90 17.81 -17.17
N VAL A 864 -21.78 17.77 -18.50
CA VAL A 864 -22.68 16.99 -19.37
C VAL A 864 -22.64 15.51 -19.00
N LEU A 865 -21.44 14.95 -18.81
CA LEU A 865 -21.26 13.54 -18.41
C LEU A 865 -21.79 13.25 -17.00
N GLU A 866 -21.62 14.16 -16.04
CA GLU A 866 -22.20 14.03 -14.70
C GLU A 866 -23.73 14.06 -14.75
N LEU A 867 -24.29 14.91 -15.62
CA LEU A 867 -25.73 15.02 -15.79
C LEU A 867 -26.28 13.72 -16.41
N GLU A 868 -25.65 13.19 -17.46
CA GLU A 868 -26.00 11.88 -18.05
C GLU A 868 -26.01 10.71 -17.04
N LEU A 869 -25.18 10.77 -15.99
CA LEU A 869 -25.13 9.75 -14.95
C LEU A 869 -26.37 9.77 -14.05
N TYR A 870 -26.81 10.98 -13.67
CA TYR A 870 -27.87 11.18 -12.68
C TYR A 870 -29.25 11.39 -13.29
N THR A 871 -29.37 11.47 -14.62
CA THR A 871 -30.65 11.57 -15.33
C THR A 871 -30.90 10.37 -16.24
N ASP A 872 -32.14 10.22 -16.69
CA ASP A 872 -32.45 9.33 -17.81
C ASP A 872 -32.41 10.11 -19.12
N LYS A 873 -32.03 9.42 -20.21
CA LYS A 873 -32.06 9.95 -21.58
C LYS A 873 -33.39 9.66 -22.26
#